data_AF-A0A1I1X2S3-F1
#
_entry.id   AF-A0A1I1X2S3-F1
#
_cell.length_a   1.000
_cell.length_b   1.000
_cell.length_c   1.000
_cell.angle_alpha   90.00
_cell.angle_beta   90.00
_cell.angle_gamma   90.00
#
_symmetry.space_group_name_H-M   'P 1'
#
loop_
_entity.id
_entity.type
_entity.pdbx_description
1 polymer ?
#
loop_
_entity_poly.entity_id
_entity_poly.type
_entity_poly.pdbx_seq_one_letter_code
_entity_poly.pdbx_strand_id
1 'polypeptide(L)'
;MTARPGMARAMAAAWALLALLPAGPLRAQSPPAPFEGTCPSGAPAKEHYCAFFVRYNTGDGPLQAMVGDFLGVTEASQTRSVGLIIAIDDYPNLPGHNLTAAAVDARRLQDFLINDQHFDEVIVLRNADASAENINYFLEDYLPRHADDYKGSDGKSRARLLIAYSGHGRGRSPSAQPAFILSGATDPEGSDGIYKMTEFTGDVANLATHYFHVLTLINACFGANVFPSGSTGAAASPTAPGSFIITAGSPNDEVQALIPSRGSLFFDLVVNSITQGEADPQSYQYYSSNQDGSVQSAGTLTLTLALDSYLTAAFYRINAIQKKTDPAFHAISPPYFGPVQSGVAQGGFFFVANKPPGDPLASISPYLKPLAPGSPIETASIGEMPPAPGLPSRSYAFSPRPASTEATADQSVPVGPVSSIKGHPDIKIFKPPVIYPIKGYDLSSADGRIDWNAFARSPRPNFIYARALGWAGPDPTFADRWSHVKGLGIDRGAYIKFNFCLSVQDQLDQFQRLVEADPDMLPVGIELVTPSVDQSQGARQLACYQQLGAAQARERILQLAQGIKLQSRKTPILLGNSYNLSVLTDERSETYMIWLNAYGPHNAISSKLKLRGRNPWTMWQYSGTLPVPGIGAQTTGEVFFGTPLQYEAFRRGEGNVGLEAAR
;
A
#
# COMPACT_ATOMS: atom_id res chain seq x y z
N MET A 1 68.01 -30.01 41.99
CA MET A 1 67.84 -28.80 42.85
C MET A 1 66.60 -28.07 42.32
N THR A 2 65.40 -28.38 42.82
CA THR A 2 64.60 -27.55 43.79
C THR A 2 64.20 -26.18 43.22
N ALA A 3 62.94 -25.74 43.08
CA ALA A 3 61.65 -26.24 43.55
C ALA A 3 60.43 -25.57 42.84
N ARG A 4 59.45 -26.41 42.45
CA ARG A 4 57.98 -26.33 42.61
C ARG A 4 57.06 -25.32 41.86
N PRO A 5 55.78 -25.71 41.64
CA PRO A 5 55.02 -25.49 40.40
C PRO A 5 53.65 -24.78 40.59
N GLY A 6 52.97 -24.43 39.50
CA GLY A 6 51.54 -24.11 39.56
C GLY A 6 50.93 -23.71 38.23
N MET A 7 50.35 -24.67 37.51
CA MET A 7 49.15 -24.49 36.65
C MET A 7 48.86 -25.82 35.95
N ALA A 8 47.87 -26.57 36.45
CA ALA A 8 46.99 -27.45 35.68
C ALA A 8 46.20 -28.33 36.64
N ARG A 9 44.92 -27.98 36.85
CA ARG A 9 43.76 -28.91 36.83
C ARG A 9 42.55 -28.29 37.53
N ALA A 10 41.39 -28.57 36.92
CA ALA A 10 40.04 -28.62 37.48
C ALA A 10 39.09 -27.49 37.05
N MET A 11 38.67 -27.53 35.77
CA MET A 11 37.31 -27.16 35.41
C MET A 11 36.39 -28.34 35.73
N ALA A 12 35.81 -28.36 36.92
CA ALA A 12 34.58 -29.09 37.27
C ALA A 12 34.29 -28.87 38.77
N ALA A 13 33.51 -27.84 39.10
CA ALA A 13 32.60 -27.75 40.27
C ALA A 13 32.31 -26.28 40.57
N ALA A 14 31.17 -25.76 40.07
CA ALA A 14 30.47 -24.61 40.66
C ALA A 14 29.07 -24.46 40.03
N TRP A 15 28.27 -25.52 40.09
CA TRP A 15 26.81 -25.42 39.98
C TRP A 15 26.25 -25.74 41.37
N ALA A 16 26.05 -24.71 42.19
CA ALA A 16 25.14 -24.65 43.34
C ALA A 16 25.59 -23.53 44.28
N LEU A 17 25.09 -22.30 44.08
CA LEU A 17 24.89 -21.28 45.12
C LEU A 17 24.44 -19.97 44.46
N LEU A 18 23.19 -19.90 44.03
CA LEU A 18 22.45 -18.64 43.86
C LEU A 18 20.95 -18.97 43.77
N ALA A 19 20.40 -19.41 44.90
CA ALA A 19 18.97 -19.45 45.15
C ALA A 19 18.71 -18.71 46.47
N LEU A 20 17.66 -17.89 46.47
CA LEU A 20 17.11 -17.09 47.58
C LEU A 20 17.55 -15.61 47.62
N LEU A 21 17.13 -14.85 46.62
CA LEU A 21 16.64 -13.48 46.83
C LEU A 21 15.11 -13.52 46.59
N PRO A 22 14.26 -13.03 47.51
CA PRO A 22 12.83 -12.99 47.26
C PRO A 22 12.58 -11.98 46.14
N ALA A 23 12.00 -12.45 45.03
CA ALA A 23 11.44 -11.57 44.03
C ALA A 23 10.38 -10.69 44.72
N GLY A 24 10.65 -9.39 44.83
CA GLY A 24 9.63 -8.42 45.19
C GLY A 24 8.47 -8.53 44.20
N PRO A 25 7.21 -8.33 44.64
CA PRO A 25 6.07 -8.48 43.74
C PRO A 25 6.27 -7.52 42.56
N LEU A 26 6.28 -8.08 41.36
CA LEU A 26 6.03 -7.33 40.12
C LEU A 26 4.70 -6.64 40.35
N ARG A 27 4.76 -5.33 40.63
CA ARG A 27 3.57 -4.49 40.71
C ARG A 27 3.02 -4.43 39.29
N ALA A 28 2.08 -5.33 38.99
CA ALA A 28 1.21 -5.17 37.84
C ALA A 28 0.67 -3.74 37.94
N GLN A 29 1.08 -2.87 37.02
CA GLN A 29 0.49 -1.55 36.91
C GLN A 29 -0.99 -1.81 36.69
N SER A 30 -1.82 -1.29 37.59
CA SER A 30 -3.26 -1.29 37.39
C SER A 30 -3.53 -0.70 36.00
N PRO A 31 -4.47 -1.25 35.23
CA PRO A 31 -4.86 -0.62 33.97
C PRO A 31 -5.18 0.85 34.26
N PRO A 32 -4.73 1.78 33.40
CA PRO A 32 -5.00 3.19 33.60
C PRO A 32 -6.50 3.39 33.83
N ALA A 33 -6.86 4.28 34.76
CA ALA A 33 -8.26 4.56 35.05
C ALA A 33 -9.00 4.94 33.76
N PRO A 34 -10.26 4.47 33.58
CA PRO A 34 -11.05 4.83 32.42
C PRO A 34 -11.18 6.36 32.33
N PHE A 35 -11.31 6.85 31.10
CA PHE A 35 -11.36 8.28 30.83
C PHE A 35 -12.50 8.96 31.62
N GLU A 36 -12.17 9.94 32.47
CA GLU A 36 -13.17 10.76 33.18
C GLU A 36 -13.62 11.92 32.27
N GLY A 37 -14.68 11.69 31.49
CA GLY A 37 -15.27 12.71 30.62
C GLY A 37 -15.81 12.12 29.31
N THR A 38 -16.93 12.65 28.83
CA THR A 38 -17.44 12.36 27.50
C THR A 38 -17.99 13.64 26.91
N CYS A 39 -17.46 14.04 25.77
CA CYS A 39 -17.93 15.20 25.05
C CYS A 39 -19.37 15.01 24.57
N PRO A 40 -20.13 16.09 24.34
CA PRO A 40 -21.44 15.98 23.69
C PRO A 40 -21.41 15.26 22.33
N SER A 41 -20.27 15.30 21.64
CA SER A 41 -20.01 14.56 20.39
C SER A 41 -19.82 13.05 20.58
N GLY A 42 -19.68 12.57 21.82
CA GLY A 42 -19.35 11.18 22.15
C GLY A 42 -17.85 10.91 22.31
N ALA A 43 -16.98 11.89 22.08
CA ALA A 43 -15.53 11.72 22.27
C ALA A 43 -15.18 11.49 23.75
N PRO A 44 -14.35 10.48 24.10
CA PRO A 44 -13.91 10.24 25.46
C PRO A 44 -12.77 11.21 25.83
N ALA A 45 -13.09 12.50 25.88
CA ALA A 45 -12.16 13.58 26.20
C ALA A 45 -12.69 14.44 27.37
N LYS A 46 -11.78 15.13 28.08
CA LYS A 46 -12.18 16.02 29.19
C LYS A 46 -12.93 17.19 28.59
N GLU A 47 -13.92 17.72 29.31
CA GLU A 47 -14.85 18.76 28.83
C GLU A 47 -14.13 19.94 28.15
N HIS A 48 -13.00 20.39 28.72
CA HIS A 48 -12.18 21.46 28.16
C HIS A 48 -11.71 21.21 26.71
N TYR A 49 -11.37 19.97 26.36
CA TYR A 49 -10.82 19.62 25.05
C TYR A 49 -11.90 19.29 24.01
N CYS A 50 -13.18 19.22 24.42
CA CYS A 50 -14.27 18.84 23.54
C CYS A 50 -14.45 19.77 22.34
N ALA A 51 -14.11 21.05 22.49
CA ALA A 51 -14.20 22.04 21.42
C ALA A 51 -13.23 21.77 20.25
N PHE A 52 -12.17 21.00 20.46
CA PHE A 52 -11.15 20.73 19.44
C PHE A 52 -11.56 19.62 18.46
N PHE A 53 -12.61 18.85 18.76
CA PHE A 53 -13.12 17.79 17.90
C PHE A 53 -14.06 18.37 16.85
N VAL A 54 -13.54 18.63 15.64
CA VAL A 54 -14.36 19.07 14.50
C VAL A 54 -15.11 17.91 13.84
N ARG A 55 -14.68 16.67 14.12
CA ARG A 55 -15.35 15.43 13.70
C ARG A 55 -15.12 14.35 14.76
N TYR A 56 -16.17 13.62 15.12
CA TYR A 56 -16.10 12.39 15.90
C TYR A 56 -17.27 11.47 15.53
N ASN A 57 -16.98 10.25 15.07
CA ASN A 57 -17.97 9.21 14.79
C ASN A 57 -18.05 8.25 15.99
N THR A 58 -19.20 7.68 16.33
CA THR A 58 -19.32 6.67 17.40
C THR A 58 -18.95 5.25 16.96
N GLY A 59 -18.67 5.05 15.66
CA GLY A 59 -18.32 3.74 15.10
C GLY A 59 -19.50 2.99 14.49
N ASP A 60 -20.68 3.64 14.40
CA ASP A 60 -21.91 3.08 13.83
C ASP A 60 -22.03 3.30 12.30
N GLY A 61 -21.01 3.92 11.69
CA GLY A 61 -20.96 4.25 10.26
C GLY A 61 -20.41 3.13 9.38
N PRO A 62 -20.42 3.31 8.04
CA PRO A 62 -19.87 2.34 7.11
C PRO A 62 -18.34 2.27 7.21
N LEU A 63 -17.79 1.05 7.27
CA LEU A 63 -16.35 0.82 7.17
C LEU A 63 -15.91 0.98 5.72
N GLN A 64 -14.90 1.83 5.48
CA GLN A 64 -14.23 1.88 4.17
C GLN A 64 -13.52 0.56 3.89
N ALA A 65 -13.85 -0.11 2.78
CA ALA A 65 -13.34 -1.44 2.46
C ALA A 65 -11.81 -1.54 2.49
N MET A 66 -11.12 -0.54 1.90
CA MET A 66 -9.65 -0.49 1.89
C MET A 66 -9.06 -0.31 3.29
N VAL A 67 -9.74 0.40 4.19
CA VAL A 67 -9.33 0.51 5.60
C VAL A 67 -9.50 -0.84 6.29
N GLY A 68 -10.64 -1.50 6.09
CA GLY A 68 -10.86 -2.87 6.58
C GLY A 68 -9.80 -3.86 6.10
N ASP A 69 -9.45 -3.78 4.81
CA ASP A 69 -8.47 -4.67 4.19
C ASP A 69 -7.07 -4.51 4.80
N PHE A 70 -6.58 -3.27 4.92
CA PHE A 70 -5.22 -3.03 5.42
C PHE A 70 -5.08 -3.24 6.92
N LEU A 71 -6.13 -2.94 7.69
CA LEU A 71 -6.12 -3.06 9.16
C LEU A 71 -6.59 -4.45 9.64
N GLY A 72 -7.12 -5.29 8.74
CA GLY A 72 -7.59 -6.64 9.06
C GLY A 72 -8.85 -6.64 9.92
N VAL A 73 -9.79 -5.72 9.65
CA VAL A 73 -11.04 -5.55 10.40
C VAL A 73 -12.25 -5.60 9.48
N THR A 74 -13.39 -6.06 10.00
CA THR A 74 -14.62 -6.22 9.21
C THR A 74 -15.73 -5.26 9.62
N GLU A 75 -15.58 -4.58 10.76
CA GLU A 75 -16.55 -3.65 11.31
C GLU A 75 -15.90 -2.31 11.65
N ALA A 76 -16.64 -1.21 11.48
CA ALA A 76 -16.13 0.14 11.78
C ALA A 76 -15.79 0.31 13.27
N SER A 77 -16.50 -0.38 14.16
CA SER A 77 -16.25 -0.41 15.61
C SER A 77 -14.88 -0.98 15.99
N GLN A 78 -14.22 -1.72 15.11
CA GLN A 78 -12.94 -2.40 15.38
C GLN A 78 -11.71 -1.55 15.04
N THR A 79 -11.90 -0.35 14.49
CA THR A 79 -10.84 0.50 13.96
C THR A 79 -11.14 1.98 14.21
N ARG A 80 -10.11 2.81 14.05
CA ARG A 80 -10.25 4.26 14.05
C ARG A 80 -9.27 4.94 13.10
N SER A 81 -9.76 5.88 12.30
CA SER A 81 -8.93 6.82 11.54
C SER A 81 -8.95 8.19 12.22
N VAL A 82 -7.82 8.58 12.81
CA VAL A 82 -7.69 9.80 13.61
C VAL A 82 -6.80 10.81 12.90
N GLY A 83 -7.24 12.06 12.84
CA GLY A 83 -6.49 13.20 12.33
C GLY A 83 -6.23 14.22 13.44
N LEU A 84 -4.99 14.65 13.61
CA LEU A 84 -4.61 15.80 14.46
C LEU A 84 -4.01 16.88 13.58
N ILE A 85 -4.66 18.04 13.50
CA ILE A 85 -4.19 19.21 12.75
C ILE A 85 -3.76 20.28 13.76
N ILE A 86 -2.50 20.67 13.70
CA ILE A 86 -1.92 21.77 14.47
C ILE A 86 -1.59 22.87 13.45
N ALA A 87 -2.32 23.98 13.50
CA ALA A 87 -2.15 25.06 12.52
C ALA A 87 -2.10 26.43 13.17
N ILE A 88 -1.07 27.20 12.88
CA ILE A 88 -0.84 28.49 13.51
C ILE A 88 -0.61 29.55 12.42
N ASP A 89 -1.64 30.35 12.19
CA ASP A 89 -1.68 31.44 11.23
C ASP A 89 -1.56 32.83 11.87
N ASP A 90 -1.85 32.95 13.16
CA ASP A 90 -1.84 34.21 13.91
C ASP A 90 -0.83 34.19 15.07
N TYR A 91 0.08 35.17 15.07
CA TYR A 91 1.12 35.38 16.07
C TYR A 91 1.00 36.79 16.65
N PRO A 92 0.03 37.03 17.55
CA PRO A 92 -0.31 38.38 18.03
C PRO A 92 0.85 39.12 18.70
N ASN A 93 1.82 38.37 19.22
CA ASN A 93 3.01 38.90 19.90
C ASN A 93 4.24 39.05 18.99
N LEU A 94 4.15 38.63 17.72
CA LEU A 94 5.21 38.72 16.70
C LEU A 94 4.69 39.49 15.48
N PRO A 95 4.64 40.84 15.52
CA PRO A 95 4.04 41.63 14.46
C PRO A 95 4.74 41.39 13.11
N GLY A 96 3.95 41.09 12.07
CA GLY A 96 4.45 40.81 10.72
C GLY A 96 4.75 39.34 10.42
N HIS A 97 4.54 38.43 11.38
CA HIS A 97 4.79 37.00 11.25
C HIS A 97 3.51 36.16 11.10
N ASN A 98 2.40 36.76 10.69
CA ASN A 98 1.18 36.00 10.41
C ASN A 98 1.30 35.25 9.07
N LEU A 99 0.77 34.03 9.01
CA LEU A 99 0.87 33.13 7.86
C LEU A 99 -0.52 32.86 7.28
N THR A 100 -0.93 33.60 6.25
CA THR A 100 -2.25 33.38 5.66
C THR A 100 -2.35 32.00 5.01
N ALA A 101 -1.24 31.48 4.51
CA ALA A 101 -1.16 30.13 3.97
C ALA A 101 -1.49 29.04 5.00
N ALA A 102 -1.07 29.20 6.27
CA ALA A 102 -1.36 28.22 7.34
C ALA A 102 -2.86 28.15 7.66
N ALA A 103 -3.58 29.27 7.54
CA ALA A 103 -5.05 29.30 7.69
C ALA A 103 -5.77 28.52 6.57
N VAL A 104 -5.21 28.57 5.36
CA VAL A 104 -5.73 27.80 4.21
C VAL A 104 -5.41 26.32 4.37
N ASP A 105 -4.18 25.98 4.80
CA ASP A 105 -3.78 24.60 5.08
C ASP A 105 -4.70 23.94 6.10
N ALA A 106 -4.98 24.62 7.24
CA ALA A 106 -5.84 24.10 8.29
C ALA A 106 -7.22 23.67 7.77
N ARG A 107 -7.87 24.57 7.02
CA ARG A 107 -9.20 24.35 6.44
C ARG A 107 -9.19 23.21 5.43
N ARG A 108 -8.20 23.23 4.52
CA ARG A 108 -8.11 22.23 3.45
C ARG A 108 -7.77 20.85 3.98
N LEU A 109 -6.91 20.75 4.98
CA LEU A 109 -6.61 19.50 5.66
C LEU A 109 -7.83 18.97 6.40
N GLN A 110 -8.57 19.82 7.11
CA GLN A 110 -9.82 19.42 7.74
C GLN A 110 -10.81 18.86 6.71
N ASP A 111 -11.06 19.59 5.62
CA ASP A 111 -11.95 19.15 4.55
C ASP A 111 -11.46 17.86 3.91
N PHE A 112 -10.16 17.75 3.64
CA PHE A 112 -9.55 16.55 3.06
C PHE A 112 -9.72 15.33 3.96
N LEU A 113 -9.43 15.44 5.26
CA LEU A 113 -9.56 14.32 6.18
C LEU A 113 -11.02 13.89 6.38
N ILE A 114 -11.96 14.84 6.47
CA ILE A 114 -13.37 14.53 6.71
C ILE A 114 -14.10 14.08 5.45
N ASN A 115 -13.94 14.83 4.35
CA ASN A 115 -14.77 14.68 3.16
C ASN A 115 -14.14 13.77 2.10
N ASP A 116 -12.81 13.82 1.93
CA ASP A 116 -12.13 13.00 0.91
C ASP A 116 -11.61 11.68 1.47
N GLN A 117 -11.09 11.66 2.70
CA GLN A 117 -10.52 10.46 3.33
C GLN A 117 -11.47 9.79 4.34
N HIS A 118 -12.60 10.42 4.67
CA HIS A 118 -13.59 9.95 5.64
C HIS A 118 -12.99 9.46 6.96
N PHE A 119 -12.14 10.27 7.58
CA PHE A 119 -11.61 10.00 8.91
C PHE A 119 -12.75 10.04 9.94
N ASP A 120 -12.70 9.09 10.87
CA ASP A 120 -13.70 8.96 11.93
C ASP A 120 -13.62 10.11 12.92
N GLU A 121 -12.42 10.66 13.08
CA GLU A 121 -12.10 11.65 14.08
C GLU A 121 -11.09 12.66 13.55
N VAL A 122 -11.39 13.94 13.73
CA VAL A 122 -10.49 15.03 13.36
C VAL A 122 -10.46 16.05 14.50
N ILE A 123 -9.27 16.26 15.03
CA ILE A 123 -8.94 17.20 16.09
C ILE A 123 -8.17 18.37 15.47
N VAL A 124 -8.56 19.60 15.79
CA VAL A 124 -7.92 20.82 15.27
C VAL A 124 -7.50 21.71 16.42
N LEU A 125 -6.20 21.97 16.51
CA LEU A 125 -5.60 22.98 17.38
C LEU A 125 -5.18 24.17 16.53
N ARG A 126 -5.91 25.29 16.64
CA ARG A 126 -5.65 26.48 15.84
C ARG A 126 -5.14 27.65 16.70
N ASN A 127 -4.07 28.32 16.24
CA ASN A 127 -3.54 29.52 16.86
C ASN A 127 -3.28 29.34 18.37
N ALA A 128 -3.95 30.11 19.23
CA ALA A 128 -3.79 30.03 20.69
C ALA A 128 -4.15 28.64 21.26
N ASP A 129 -4.99 27.87 20.58
CA ASP A 129 -5.34 26.50 20.97
C ASP A 129 -4.20 25.52 20.72
N ALA A 130 -3.25 25.84 19.82
CA ALA A 130 -2.01 25.09 19.63
C ALA A 130 -0.96 25.44 20.71
N SER A 131 -1.38 25.38 21.98
CA SER A 131 -0.50 25.53 23.13
C SER A 131 0.26 24.23 23.41
N ALA A 132 1.43 24.33 24.07
CA ALA A 132 2.18 23.14 24.48
C ALA A 132 1.35 22.21 25.38
N GLU A 133 0.51 22.78 26.25
CA GLU A 133 -0.42 22.01 27.11
C GLU A 133 -1.41 21.19 26.28
N ASN A 134 -2.06 21.80 25.29
CA ASN A 134 -3.04 21.11 24.45
C ASN A 134 -2.37 20.07 23.55
N ILE A 135 -1.21 20.40 22.97
CA ILE A 135 -0.44 19.47 22.15
C ILE A 135 -0.03 18.24 22.98
N ASN A 136 0.53 18.45 24.17
CA ASN A 136 0.92 17.35 25.08
C ASN A 136 -0.29 16.51 25.50
N TYR A 137 -1.42 17.14 25.83
CA TYR A 137 -2.64 16.39 26.17
C TYR A 137 -3.03 15.43 25.04
N PHE A 138 -3.03 15.88 23.78
CA PHE A 138 -3.39 14.99 22.68
C PHE A 138 -2.33 13.93 22.40
N LEU A 139 -1.05 14.31 22.32
CA LEU A 139 0.02 13.40 21.92
C LEU A 139 0.41 12.39 23.02
N GLU A 140 0.38 12.79 24.28
CA GLU A 140 0.85 11.97 25.41
C GLU A 140 -0.31 11.29 26.16
N ASP A 141 -1.48 11.92 26.23
CA ASP A 141 -2.59 11.44 27.08
C ASP A 141 -3.72 10.85 26.24
N TYR A 142 -4.36 11.62 25.37
CA TYR A 142 -5.57 11.19 24.67
C TYR A 142 -5.31 10.14 23.58
N LEU A 143 -4.45 10.44 22.60
CA LEU A 143 -4.25 9.58 21.42
C LEU A 143 -3.69 8.19 21.75
N PRO A 144 -2.67 8.02 22.64
CA PRO A 144 -2.16 6.69 22.96
C PRO A 144 -3.21 5.79 23.61
N ARG A 145 -3.98 6.33 24.58
CA ARG A 145 -5.04 5.59 25.27
C ARG A 145 -6.18 5.25 24.32
N HIS A 146 -6.61 6.21 23.50
CA HIS A 146 -7.72 5.97 22.58
C HIS A 146 -7.37 4.94 21.49
N ALA A 147 -6.13 4.89 21.04
CA ALA A 147 -5.68 3.86 20.11
C ALA A 147 -5.74 2.44 20.70
N ASP A 148 -5.49 2.30 22.01
CA ASP A 148 -5.52 1.02 22.71
C ASP A 148 -6.94 0.44 22.80
N ASP A 149 -7.98 1.27 22.74
CA ASP A 149 -9.39 0.83 22.66
C ASP A 149 -9.65 -0.03 21.40
N TYR A 150 -8.84 0.15 20.34
CA TYR A 150 -8.95 -0.56 19.07
C TYR A 150 -7.87 -1.64 18.88
N LYS A 151 -7.18 -2.05 19.95
CA LYS A 151 -6.27 -3.22 19.87
C LYS A 151 -7.09 -4.51 19.78
N GLY A 152 -6.76 -5.33 18.79
CA GLY A 152 -7.35 -6.65 18.65
C GLY A 152 -7.02 -7.58 19.81
N SER A 153 -7.80 -8.64 19.97
CA SER A 153 -7.50 -9.72 20.92
C SER A 153 -6.16 -10.42 20.65
N ASP A 154 -5.62 -10.28 19.43
CA ASP A 154 -4.29 -10.72 19.03
C ASP A 154 -3.17 -9.73 19.39
N GLY A 155 -3.50 -8.66 20.12
CA GLY A 155 -2.57 -7.62 20.57
C GLY A 155 -2.15 -6.65 19.48
N LYS A 156 -2.71 -6.75 18.26
CA LYS A 156 -2.36 -5.88 17.14
C LYS A 156 -3.21 -4.61 17.14
N SER A 157 -2.55 -3.48 16.93
CA SER A 157 -3.21 -2.20 16.72
C SER A 157 -4.01 -2.21 15.42
N ARG A 158 -5.22 -1.61 15.45
CA ARG A 158 -6.12 -1.48 14.30
C ARG A 158 -6.57 -0.05 14.08
N ALA A 159 -5.88 0.93 14.67
CA ALA A 159 -6.12 2.34 14.43
C ALA A 159 -5.02 2.93 13.55
N ARG A 160 -5.34 4.02 12.85
CA ARG A 160 -4.40 4.79 12.03
C ARG A 160 -4.46 6.27 12.42
N LEU A 161 -3.31 6.93 12.40
CA LEU A 161 -3.14 8.32 12.82
C LEU A 161 -2.44 9.15 11.74
N LEU A 162 -3.01 10.30 11.41
CA LEU A 162 -2.34 11.35 10.65
C LEU A 162 -2.18 12.59 11.53
N ILE A 163 -0.95 13.09 11.64
CA ILE A 163 -0.63 14.35 12.31
C ILE A 163 -0.18 15.35 11.25
N ALA A 164 -0.73 16.56 11.26
CA ALA A 164 -0.32 17.63 10.38
C ALA A 164 0.06 18.89 11.18
N TYR A 165 1.24 19.44 10.93
CA TYR A 165 1.67 20.72 11.47
C TYR A 165 1.84 21.74 10.34
N SER A 166 1.21 22.91 10.44
CA SER A 166 1.47 24.07 9.56
C SER A 166 1.67 25.34 10.37
N GLY A 167 2.85 25.93 10.28
CA GLY A 167 3.20 27.12 11.04
C GLY A 167 4.68 27.44 10.96
N HIS A 168 5.13 28.37 11.78
CA HIS A 168 6.53 28.75 11.84
C HIS A 168 7.39 27.66 12.49
N GLY A 169 8.62 27.54 12.00
CA GLY A 169 9.66 26.72 12.59
C GLY A 169 10.98 27.49 12.66
N ARG A 170 11.80 27.15 13.65
CA ARG A 170 13.17 27.67 13.78
C ARG A 170 14.19 26.56 13.68
N GLY A 171 15.34 26.89 13.09
CA GLY A 171 16.48 26.00 12.96
C GLY A 171 17.33 25.96 14.22
N ARG A 172 18.43 25.20 14.15
CA ARG A 172 19.45 25.18 15.20
C ARG A 172 20.29 26.45 15.11
N SER A 173 20.42 27.17 16.22
CA SER A 173 21.38 28.27 16.39
C SER A 173 22.31 27.99 17.58
N PRO A 174 23.35 28.79 17.81
CA PRO A 174 24.16 28.70 19.04
C PRO A 174 23.34 28.92 20.32
N SER A 175 22.25 29.69 20.24
CA SER A 175 21.39 30.10 21.36
C SER A 175 20.11 29.27 21.49
N ALA A 176 19.65 28.59 20.43
CA ALA A 176 18.33 27.98 20.38
C ALA A 176 18.31 26.59 19.72
N GLN A 177 17.50 25.69 20.29
CA GLN A 177 17.20 24.37 19.73
C GLN A 177 16.11 24.45 18.64
N PRO A 178 16.10 23.52 17.67
CA PRO A 178 15.02 23.42 16.69
C PRO A 178 13.65 23.25 17.34
N ALA A 179 12.70 24.08 16.93
CA ALA A 179 11.36 24.09 17.52
C ALA A 179 10.32 24.61 16.54
N PHE A 180 9.07 24.20 16.77
CA PHE A 180 7.88 24.85 16.26
C PHE A 180 7.60 26.12 17.08
N ILE A 181 7.26 27.22 16.41
CA ILE A 181 6.88 28.47 17.07
C ILE A 181 5.37 28.44 17.29
N LEU A 182 4.92 28.63 18.52
CA LEU A 182 3.50 28.65 18.89
C LEU A 182 2.95 30.07 18.87
N SER A 183 1.63 30.21 18.77
CA SER A 183 0.93 31.51 18.63
C SER A 183 1.30 32.53 19.73
N GLY A 184 1.52 32.04 20.96
CA GLY A 184 1.84 32.88 22.12
C GLY A 184 3.30 33.35 22.21
N ALA A 185 4.20 32.92 21.31
CA ALA A 185 5.61 33.29 21.35
C ALA A 185 5.79 34.82 21.32
N THR A 186 6.57 35.36 22.25
CA THR A 186 6.94 36.80 22.27
C THR A 186 8.32 37.06 21.70
N ASP A 187 9.16 36.02 21.67
CA ASP A 187 10.52 36.04 21.15
C ASP A 187 10.74 34.74 20.34
N PRO A 188 11.04 34.82 19.04
CA PRO A 188 11.28 33.65 18.21
C PRO A 188 12.49 32.82 18.64
N GLU A 189 13.47 33.42 19.33
CA GLU A 189 14.64 32.72 19.87
C GLU A 189 14.45 32.30 21.34
N GLY A 190 13.36 32.74 21.97
CA GLY A 190 13.03 32.45 23.36
C GLY A 190 12.71 30.99 23.66
N SER A 191 12.55 30.67 24.94
CA SER A 191 12.12 29.34 25.41
C SER A 191 10.61 29.20 25.57
N ASP A 192 9.89 30.32 25.56
CA ASP A 192 8.46 30.38 25.85
C ASP A 192 7.66 30.48 24.54
N GLY A 193 6.51 29.79 24.48
CA GLY A 193 5.69 29.76 23.27
C GLY A 193 6.32 28.96 22.13
N ILE A 194 7.08 27.91 22.43
CA ILE A 194 7.65 26.98 21.43
C ILE A 194 7.28 25.54 21.76
N TYR A 195 7.43 24.65 20.78
CA TYR A 195 7.39 23.19 20.98
C TYR A 195 8.62 22.55 20.34
N LYS A 196 9.46 21.85 21.12
CA LYS A 196 10.74 21.36 20.59
C LYS A 196 10.50 20.22 19.62
N MET A 197 11.19 20.26 18.48
CA MET A 197 11.06 19.21 17.45
C MET A 197 11.49 17.83 17.98
N THR A 198 12.47 17.79 18.88
CA THR A 198 12.93 16.54 19.53
C THR A 198 11.90 15.94 20.47
N GLU A 199 11.15 16.77 21.20
CA GLU A 199 10.07 16.32 22.10
C GLU A 199 8.95 15.73 21.25
N PHE A 200 8.54 16.48 20.22
CA PHE A 200 7.54 16.03 19.25
C PHE A 200 7.87 14.68 18.61
N THR A 201 9.11 14.47 18.19
CA THR A 201 9.51 13.18 17.61
C THR A 201 9.48 12.05 18.63
N GLY A 202 9.81 12.33 19.90
CA GLY A 202 9.63 11.37 21.00
C GLY A 202 8.17 10.94 21.16
N ASP A 203 7.25 11.91 21.11
CA ASP A 203 5.81 11.65 21.24
C ASP A 203 5.28 10.85 20.06
N VAL A 204 5.67 11.20 18.83
CA VAL A 204 5.31 10.44 17.62
C VAL A 204 5.89 9.03 17.66
N ALA A 205 7.11 8.87 18.19
CA ALA A 205 7.73 7.55 18.37
C ALA A 205 6.97 6.71 19.40
N ASN A 206 6.43 7.32 20.45
CA ASN A 206 5.55 6.64 21.40
C ASN A 206 4.22 6.25 20.72
N LEU A 207 3.56 7.16 20.02
CA LEU A 207 2.31 6.87 19.29
C LEU A 207 2.47 5.71 18.29
N ALA A 208 3.63 5.57 17.67
CA ALA A 208 3.93 4.46 16.76
C ALA A 208 3.82 3.06 17.42
N THR A 209 3.85 2.94 18.75
CA THR A 209 3.63 1.66 19.45
C THR A 209 2.16 1.35 19.73
N HIS A 210 1.27 2.33 19.51
CA HIS A 210 -0.16 2.21 19.77
C HIS A 210 -0.99 2.11 18.48
N TYR A 211 -0.51 2.69 17.38
CA TYR A 211 -1.20 2.71 16.09
C TYR A 211 -0.61 1.70 15.10
N PHE A 212 -1.44 1.23 14.17
CA PHE A 212 -0.99 0.41 13.05
C PHE A 212 -0.20 1.27 12.05
N HIS A 213 -0.75 2.42 11.67
CA HIS A 213 -0.06 3.41 10.84
C HIS A 213 -0.01 4.77 11.51
N VAL A 214 1.15 5.43 11.45
CA VAL A 214 1.31 6.83 11.81
C VAL A 214 1.96 7.57 10.63
N LEU A 215 1.36 8.66 10.19
CA LEU A 215 1.97 9.57 9.22
C LEU A 215 1.95 10.98 9.78
N THR A 216 3.12 11.61 9.81
CA THR A 216 3.25 13.01 10.21
C THR A 216 3.65 13.87 9.02
N LEU A 217 2.91 14.95 8.76
CA LEU A 217 3.15 15.90 7.69
C LEU A 217 3.51 17.26 8.30
N ILE A 218 4.67 17.81 7.97
CA ILE A 218 5.18 19.03 8.63
C ILE A 218 5.50 20.10 7.59
N ASN A 219 4.70 21.17 7.58
CA ASN A 219 5.02 22.42 6.92
C ASN A 219 5.56 23.43 7.95
N ALA A 220 6.87 23.40 8.16
CA ALA A 220 7.61 24.34 8.99
C ALA A 220 9.03 24.50 8.44
N CYS A 221 9.61 25.70 8.55
CA CYS A 221 11.01 25.89 8.20
C CYS A 221 11.88 25.02 9.10
N PHE A 222 12.96 24.46 8.54
CA PHE A 222 13.87 23.57 9.25
C PHE A 222 13.21 22.32 9.84
N GLY A 223 12.00 21.96 9.37
CA GLY A 223 11.15 20.91 9.94
C GLY A 223 11.79 19.54 10.01
N ALA A 224 12.76 19.22 9.13
CA ALA A 224 13.47 17.94 9.17
C ALA A 224 14.46 17.80 10.34
N ASN A 225 14.65 18.83 11.18
CA ASN A 225 15.34 18.66 12.46
C ASN A 225 14.58 17.76 13.46
N VAL A 226 13.35 17.34 13.14
CA VAL A 226 12.64 16.25 13.83
C VAL A 226 13.35 14.90 13.68
N PHE A 227 14.11 14.64 12.61
CA PHE A 227 14.73 13.33 12.44
C PHE A 227 15.96 13.16 13.34
N PRO A 228 16.00 12.13 14.21
CA PRO A 228 17.25 11.73 14.84
C PRO A 228 18.18 11.17 13.75
N SER A 229 19.46 11.56 13.74
CA SER A 229 20.45 11.15 12.75
C SER A 229 20.36 9.64 12.43
N GLY A 230 19.82 9.30 11.26
CA GLY A 230 19.48 7.93 10.87
C GLY A 230 19.22 7.80 9.36
N SER A 231 19.47 6.61 8.82
CA SER A 231 19.36 6.32 7.39
C SER A 231 17.91 6.37 6.90
N THR A 232 17.68 7.06 5.78
CA THR A 232 16.41 7.05 5.05
C THR A 232 16.32 5.80 4.18
N GLY A 233 15.29 4.98 4.40
CA GLY A 233 15.04 3.79 3.60
C GLY A 233 14.26 2.74 4.37
N ALA A 234 12.98 2.61 4.04
CA ALA A 234 12.11 1.56 4.55
C ALA A 234 11.27 0.99 3.41
N ALA A 235 11.00 -0.31 3.45
CA ALA A 235 9.94 -0.89 2.65
C ALA A 235 8.60 -0.35 3.20
N ALA A 236 7.72 0.16 2.33
CA ALA A 236 6.41 0.67 2.74
C ALA A 236 5.30 -0.22 2.19
N SER A 237 5.16 -1.43 2.74
CA SER A 237 3.97 -2.24 2.50
C SER A 237 2.80 -1.71 3.34
N PRO A 238 1.68 -1.23 2.78
CA PRO A 238 0.53 -0.78 3.58
C PRO A 238 -0.10 -1.88 4.45
N THR A 239 0.24 -3.15 4.23
CA THR A 239 -0.21 -4.29 5.03
C THR A 239 0.61 -4.55 6.29
N ALA A 240 1.66 -3.76 6.55
CA ALA A 240 2.47 -3.85 7.75
C ALA A 240 2.36 -2.56 8.58
N PRO A 241 2.62 -2.63 9.90
CA PRO A 241 2.69 -1.43 10.72
C PRO A 241 3.84 -0.51 10.30
N GLY A 242 3.69 0.79 10.53
CA GLY A 242 4.80 1.72 10.36
C GLY A 242 4.47 3.18 10.64
N SER A 243 5.54 3.94 10.90
CA SER A 243 5.48 5.34 11.29
C SER A 243 6.50 6.16 10.51
N PHE A 244 6.00 7.19 9.81
CA PHE A 244 6.80 8.04 8.93
C PHE A 244 6.51 9.52 9.14
N ILE A 245 7.51 10.35 8.84
CA ILE A 245 7.37 11.80 8.73
C ILE A 245 7.72 12.23 7.31
N ILE A 246 6.93 13.13 6.73
CA ILE A 246 7.27 13.91 5.54
C ILE A 246 7.29 15.39 5.94
N THR A 247 8.42 16.06 5.72
CA THR A 247 8.57 17.50 5.99
C THR A 247 8.66 18.27 4.68
N ALA A 248 8.15 19.50 4.66
CA ALA A 248 8.12 20.36 3.48
C ALA A 248 9.51 20.78 2.95
N GLY A 249 10.55 20.65 3.77
CA GLY A 249 11.94 20.99 3.42
C GLY A 249 12.96 20.31 4.33
N SER A 250 14.24 20.52 4.06
CA SER A 250 15.36 19.92 4.79
C SER A 250 15.61 20.58 6.16
N PRO A 251 16.57 20.08 6.97
CA PRO A 251 16.92 20.69 8.26
C PRO A 251 17.50 22.10 8.15
N ASN A 252 17.85 22.55 6.94
CA ASN A 252 18.54 23.82 6.69
C ASN A 252 17.72 24.79 5.83
N ASP A 253 16.55 24.38 5.35
CA ASP A 253 15.81 25.13 4.34
C ASP A 253 14.54 25.76 4.89
N GLU A 254 14.23 26.92 4.36
CA GLU A 254 12.94 27.56 4.51
C GLU A 254 11.90 26.89 3.61
N VAL A 255 10.63 27.01 3.99
CA VAL A 255 9.49 26.47 3.25
C VAL A 255 8.53 27.60 2.88
N GLN A 256 7.93 27.50 1.70
CA GLN A 256 7.27 28.64 1.04
C GLN A 256 5.82 28.33 0.62
N ALA A 257 4.99 29.37 0.63
CA ALA A 257 3.72 29.42 -0.07
C ALA A 257 3.86 30.33 -1.30
N LEU A 258 4.03 29.73 -2.48
CA LEU A 258 4.18 30.46 -3.74
C LEU A 258 2.87 31.14 -4.19
N ILE A 259 1.73 30.58 -3.77
CA ILE A 259 0.39 31.10 -4.04
C ILE A 259 -0.40 30.98 -2.72
N PRO A 260 -0.27 31.92 -1.77
CA PRO A 260 -0.82 31.78 -0.41
C PRO A 260 -2.32 31.52 -0.33
N SER A 261 -3.09 31.97 -1.32
CA SER A 261 -4.53 31.65 -1.44
C SER A 261 -4.83 30.17 -1.65
N ARG A 262 -3.82 29.36 -1.99
CA ARG A 262 -3.89 27.90 -2.07
C ARG A 262 -3.32 27.23 -0.82
N GLY A 263 -2.73 27.96 0.11
CA GLY A 263 -1.97 27.39 1.23
C GLY A 263 -0.49 27.22 0.92
N SER A 264 0.21 26.47 1.78
CA SER A 264 1.61 26.15 1.55
C SER A 264 1.78 25.29 0.31
N LEU A 265 2.92 25.41 -0.38
CA LEU A 265 3.19 24.58 -1.55
C LEU A 265 3.12 23.09 -1.20
N PHE A 266 3.63 22.72 -0.03
CA PHE A 266 3.65 21.36 0.45
C PHE A 266 2.24 20.78 0.62
N PHE A 267 1.37 21.42 1.41
CA PHE A 267 0.02 20.89 1.63
C PHE A 267 -0.90 21.05 0.42
N ASP A 268 -0.71 22.08 -0.43
CA ASP A 268 -1.44 22.16 -1.70
C ASP A 268 -1.14 20.94 -2.59
N LEU A 269 0.14 20.57 -2.72
CA LEU A 269 0.54 19.42 -3.51
C LEU A 269 0.13 18.10 -2.86
N VAL A 270 0.24 17.93 -1.54
CA VAL A 270 -0.22 16.72 -0.84
C VAL A 270 -1.71 16.48 -1.12
N VAL A 271 -2.56 17.47 -0.81
CA VAL A 271 -4.02 17.33 -0.94
C VAL A 271 -4.42 17.13 -2.40
N ASN A 272 -3.90 17.94 -3.32
CA ASN A 272 -4.32 17.85 -4.72
C ASN A 272 -3.78 16.60 -5.41
N SER A 273 -2.52 16.23 -5.22
CA SER A 273 -1.96 15.07 -5.91
C SER A 273 -2.64 13.77 -5.48
N ILE A 274 -3.07 13.66 -4.21
CA ILE A 274 -3.87 12.52 -3.72
C ILE A 274 -5.28 12.56 -4.30
N THR A 275 -6.00 13.68 -4.15
CA THR A 275 -7.41 13.79 -4.59
C THR A 275 -7.59 13.68 -6.11
N GLN A 276 -6.56 14.01 -6.88
CA GLN A 276 -6.52 13.86 -8.34
C GLN A 276 -5.95 12.51 -8.80
N GLY A 277 -5.48 11.65 -7.88
CA GLY A 277 -4.85 10.36 -8.20
C GLY A 277 -3.50 10.47 -8.93
N GLU A 278 -2.84 11.63 -8.83
CA GLU A 278 -1.57 11.92 -9.51
C GLU A 278 -0.36 11.39 -8.73
N ALA A 279 -0.46 11.31 -7.40
CA ALA A 279 0.64 10.90 -6.52
C ALA A 279 1.04 9.43 -6.70
N ASP A 280 0.07 8.57 -7.04
CA ASP A 280 0.31 7.17 -7.33
C ASP A 280 -0.53 6.73 -8.55
N PRO A 281 -0.14 7.16 -9.76
CA PRO A 281 -0.92 6.95 -10.98
C PRO A 281 -0.85 5.49 -11.45
N GLN A 282 0.11 4.73 -10.91
CA GLN A 282 0.28 3.30 -11.14
C GLN A 282 -0.36 2.46 -10.04
N SER A 283 -0.90 3.10 -8.99
CA SER A 283 -1.63 2.39 -7.96
C SER A 283 -2.75 1.58 -8.58
N TYR A 284 -2.83 0.34 -8.12
CA TYR A 284 -3.96 -0.50 -8.44
C TYR A 284 -5.20 0.14 -7.83
N GLN A 285 -6.23 0.33 -8.63
CA GLN A 285 -7.53 0.70 -8.10
C GLN A 285 -8.31 -0.58 -7.81
N TYR A 286 -9.40 -0.46 -7.05
CA TYR A 286 -10.36 -1.53 -6.95
C TYR A 286 -11.50 -1.30 -7.94
N TYR A 287 -12.03 -2.39 -8.50
CA TYR A 287 -13.15 -2.37 -9.44
C TYR A 287 -14.07 -3.55 -9.19
N SER A 288 -15.34 -3.38 -9.53
CA SER A 288 -16.25 -4.48 -9.80
C SER A 288 -16.50 -4.62 -11.30
N SER A 289 -16.69 -5.84 -11.80
CA SER A 289 -17.18 -6.10 -13.15
C SER A 289 -18.50 -6.87 -13.08
N ASN A 290 -19.54 -6.29 -13.66
CA ASN A 290 -20.88 -6.86 -13.73
C ASN A 290 -21.02 -7.85 -14.88
N GLN A 291 -22.11 -8.63 -14.87
CA GLN A 291 -22.40 -9.66 -15.87
C GLN A 291 -22.49 -9.13 -17.31
N ASP A 292 -22.93 -7.89 -17.49
CA ASP A 292 -23.01 -7.21 -18.79
C ASP A 292 -21.64 -6.71 -19.30
N GLY A 293 -20.60 -6.82 -18.47
CA GLY A 293 -19.26 -6.32 -18.72
C GLY A 293 -19.07 -4.84 -18.41
N SER A 294 -20.06 -4.19 -17.79
CA SER A 294 -19.86 -2.88 -17.17
C SER A 294 -18.92 -3.01 -15.96
N VAL A 295 -18.15 -1.96 -15.71
CA VAL A 295 -17.20 -1.90 -14.60
C VAL A 295 -17.61 -0.76 -13.69
N GLN A 296 -17.76 -1.02 -12.39
CA GLN A 296 -18.13 0.00 -11.40
C GLN A 296 -17.01 0.20 -10.37
N SER A 297 -16.75 1.48 -10.09
CA SER A 297 -15.73 2.07 -9.20
C SER A 297 -14.26 1.88 -9.62
N ALA A 298 -13.45 2.94 -9.41
CA ALA A 298 -12.05 3.07 -9.78
C ALA A 298 -11.38 4.11 -8.83
N GLY A 299 -11.28 3.81 -7.53
CA GLY A 299 -10.62 4.67 -6.55
C GLY A 299 -9.10 4.44 -6.51
N THR A 300 -8.29 5.51 -6.56
CA THR A 300 -6.83 5.37 -6.47
C THR A 300 -6.36 5.14 -5.04
N LEU A 301 -5.26 4.42 -4.89
CA LEU A 301 -4.60 4.16 -3.62
C LEU A 301 -3.25 4.87 -3.63
N THR A 302 -3.08 5.96 -2.89
CA THR A 302 -1.76 6.59 -2.79
C THR A 302 -0.98 6.03 -1.62
N LEU A 303 0.15 5.37 -1.89
CA LEU A 303 1.07 4.92 -0.85
C LEU A 303 2.04 6.02 -0.43
N THR A 304 2.50 5.99 0.82
CA THR A 304 3.42 7.00 1.37
C THR A 304 4.66 7.22 0.49
N LEU A 305 5.31 6.16 0.00
CA LEU A 305 6.50 6.30 -0.86
C LEU A 305 6.19 6.87 -2.25
N ALA A 306 5.01 6.58 -2.79
CA ALA A 306 4.58 7.14 -4.07
C ALA A 306 4.32 8.65 -3.92
N LEU A 307 3.66 9.05 -2.82
CA LEU A 307 3.49 10.44 -2.46
C LEU A 307 4.83 11.17 -2.32
N ASP A 308 5.78 10.63 -1.56
CA ASP A 308 7.13 11.22 -1.41
C ASP A 308 7.85 11.39 -2.76
N SER A 309 7.81 10.35 -3.60
CA SER A 309 8.40 10.37 -4.95
C SER A 309 7.75 11.44 -5.83
N TYR A 310 6.42 11.54 -5.79
CA TYR A 310 5.67 12.55 -6.53
C TYR A 310 6.05 13.97 -6.09
N LEU A 311 6.00 14.24 -4.78
CA LEU A 311 6.30 15.56 -4.24
C LEU A 311 7.73 15.98 -4.59
N THR A 312 8.71 15.08 -4.42
CA THR A 312 10.10 15.32 -4.81
C THR A 312 10.22 15.74 -6.28
N ALA A 313 9.57 14.98 -7.19
CA ALA A 313 9.57 15.30 -8.61
C ALA A 313 8.88 16.65 -8.93
N ALA A 314 7.76 16.94 -8.26
CA ALA A 314 7.02 18.18 -8.41
C ALA A 314 7.88 19.40 -8.02
N PHE A 315 8.56 19.35 -6.87
CA PHE A 315 9.44 20.42 -6.40
C PHE A 315 10.61 20.69 -7.37
N TYR A 316 11.27 19.64 -7.86
CA TYR A 316 12.32 19.82 -8.87
C TYR A 316 11.81 20.47 -10.15
N ARG A 317 10.61 20.10 -10.60
CA ARG A 317 10.01 20.67 -11.80
C ARG A 317 9.63 22.14 -11.62
N ILE A 318 9.05 22.50 -10.48
CA ILE A 318 8.72 23.89 -10.15
C ILE A 318 10.00 24.73 -10.12
N ASN A 319 11.04 24.26 -9.43
CA ASN A 319 12.35 24.93 -9.40
C ASN A 319 12.92 25.17 -10.79
N ALA A 320 12.90 24.15 -11.65
CA ALA A 320 13.44 24.25 -13.01
C ALA A 320 12.71 25.31 -13.85
N ILE A 321 11.38 25.42 -13.68
CA ILE A 321 10.58 26.43 -14.39
C ILE A 321 10.81 27.83 -13.82
N GLN A 322 10.72 28.01 -12.50
CA GLN A 322 10.84 29.33 -11.89
C GLN A 322 12.25 29.91 -12.07
N LYS A 323 13.32 29.13 -11.86
CA LYS A 323 14.71 29.60 -12.07
C LYS A 323 15.03 29.94 -13.52
N LYS A 324 14.38 29.28 -14.48
CA LYS A 324 14.58 29.60 -15.90
C LYS A 324 14.04 30.99 -16.23
N THR A 325 12.97 31.42 -15.56
CA THR A 325 12.33 32.72 -15.83
C THR A 325 12.83 33.82 -14.91
N ASP A 326 13.14 33.50 -13.66
CA ASP A 326 13.74 34.41 -12.69
C ASP A 326 15.00 33.76 -12.09
N PRO A 327 16.21 34.11 -12.56
CA PRO A 327 17.46 33.60 -12.01
C PRO A 327 17.67 33.94 -10.52
N ALA A 328 16.97 34.94 -9.98
CA ALA A 328 17.01 35.31 -8.56
C ALA A 328 16.04 34.50 -7.70
N PHE A 329 15.20 33.64 -8.30
CA PHE A 329 14.31 32.77 -7.57
C PHE A 329 15.08 31.83 -6.64
N HIS A 330 14.80 31.94 -5.34
CA HIS A 330 15.35 31.05 -4.33
C HIS A 330 14.77 29.64 -4.52
N ALA A 331 15.63 28.66 -4.83
CA ALA A 331 15.15 27.29 -5.02
C ALA A 331 14.53 26.76 -3.73
N ILE A 332 13.36 26.15 -3.88
CA ILE A 332 12.69 25.43 -2.80
C ILE A 332 13.34 24.05 -2.63
N SER A 333 13.60 23.65 -1.38
CA SER A 333 14.06 22.28 -1.11
C SER A 333 12.95 21.28 -1.38
N PRO A 334 13.23 20.11 -2.00
CA PRO A 334 12.27 19.02 -2.01
C PRO A 334 11.95 18.56 -0.56
N PRO A 335 10.81 17.86 -0.36
CA PRO A 335 10.46 17.29 0.94
C PRO A 335 11.51 16.32 1.47
N TYR A 336 11.53 16.18 2.79
CA TYR A 336 12.36 15.19 3.48
C TYR A 336 11.48 14.09 4.06
N PHE A 337 11.87 12.83 3.84
CA PHE A 337 11.10 11.66 4.26
C PHE A 337 11.97 10.70 5.08
N GLY A 338 11.43 10.19 6.17
CA GLY A 338 12.12 9.19 6.98
C GLY A 338 11.21 8.46 7.97
N PRO A 339 11.61 7.25 8.41
CA PRO A 339 10.90 6.56 9.48
C PRO A 339 11.14 7.26 10.82
N VAL A 340 10.13 7.22 11.70
CA VAL A 340 10.26 7.73 13.08
C VAL A 340 11.11 6.79 13.93
N GLN A 341 11.05 5.48 13.66
CA GLN A 341 11.78 4.45 14.39
C GLN A 341 12.71 3.68 13.44
N SER A 342 14.00 3.61 13.78
CA SER A 342 14.99 2.87 12.99
C SER A 342 14.73 1.36 13.03
N GLY A 343 14.71 0.70 11.87
CA GLY A 343 14.60 -0.76 11.74
C GLY A 343 13.21 -1.36 11.97
N VAL A 344 12.18 -0.56 12.25
CA VAL A 344 10.83 -1.05 12.61
C VAL A 344 9.74 -0.70 11.58
N ALA A 345 9.90 0.38 10.81
CA ALA A 345 8.92 0.75 9.79
C ALA A 345 8.96 -0.22 8.59
N GLN A 346 8.17 -1.30 8.65
CA GLN A 346 8.03 -2.29 7.57
C GLN A 346 6.85 -1.99 6.63
N GLY A 347 5.94 -1.11 7.07
CA GLY A 347 4.80 -0.68 6.29
C GLY A 347 4.55 0.82 6.35
N GLY A 348 3.60 1.31 5.54
CA GLY A 348 3.36 2.75 5.38
C GLY A 348 1.89 3.12 5.26
N PHE A 349 1.59 4.37 5.63
CA PHE A 349 0.26 4.97 5.52
C PHE A 349 -0.20 4.98 4.05
N PHE A 350 -1.51 5.00 3.85
CA PHE A 350 -2.13 5.02 2.52
C PHE A 350 -3.29 6.01 2.44
N PHE A 351 -3.57 6.54 1.27
CA PHE A 351 -4.74 7.39 1.03
C PHE A 351 -5.64 6.77 -0.01
N VAL A 352 -6.94 7.03 0.09
CA VAL A 352 -7.92 6.55 -0.89
C VAL A 352 -8.52 7.76 -1.58
N ALA A 353 -8.61 7.76 -2.90
CA ALA A 353 -9.31 8.82 -3.62
C ALA A 353 -10.33 8.21 -4.59
N ASN A 354 -11.57 8.69 -4.55
CA ASN A 354 -12.68 8.14 -5.32
C ASN A 354 -12.73 8.66 -6.77
N LYS A 355 -11.57 9.02 -7.33
CA LYS A 355 -11.44 9.53 -8.70
C LYS A 355 -10.36 8.76 -9.45
N PRO A 356 -10.59 8.41 -10.73
CA PRO A 356 -9.52 7.95 -11.60
C PRO A 356 -8.48 9.06 -11.79
N PRO A 357 -7.21 8.71 -12.08
CA PRO A 357 -6.16 9.71 -12.31
C PRO A 357 -6.59 10.72 -13.37
N GLY A 358 -6.52 12.01 -13.02
CA GLY A 358 -6.81 13.13 -13.92
C GLY A 358 -5.63 13.48 -14.85
N ASP A 359 -5.53 14.74 -15.25
CA ASP A 359 -4.31 15.27 -15.89
C ASP A 359 -3.14 15.17 -14.88
N PRO A 360 -2.05 14.44 -15.18
CA PRO A 360 -0.94 14.21 -14.25
C PRO A 360 -0.16 15.47 -13.87
N LEU A 361 -0.49 16.61 -14.49
CA LEU A 361 0.08 17.90 -14.16
C LEU A 361 -0.93 18.86 -13.52
N ALA A 362 -2.19 18.45 -13.30
CA ALA A 362 -3.22 19.38 -12.85
C ALA A 362 -2.87 20.00 -11.49
N SER A 363 -2.37 19.21 -10.55
CA SER A 363 -1.99 19.72 -9.22
C SER A 363 -0.78 20.66 -9.24
N ILE A 364 0.17 20.47 -10.17
CA ILE A 364 1.36 21.33 -10.30
C ILE A 364 1.19 22.49 -11.29
N SER A 365 0.20 22.43 -12.17
CA SER A 365 -0.03 23.39 -13.27
C SER A 365 -0.03 24.86 -12.83
N PRO A 366 -0.64 25.25 -11.68
CA PRO A 366 -0.56 26.62 -11.18
C PRO A 366 0.87 27.14 -10.98
N TYR A 367 1.82 26.25 -10.65
CA TYR A 367 3.22 26.57 -10.35
C TYR A 367 4.14 26.43 -11.56
N LEU A 368 3.63 25.94 -12.69
CA LEU A 368 4.37 25.88 -13.96
C LEU A 368 4.28 27.19 -14.76
N LYS A 369 3.53 28.18 -14.25
CA LYS A 369 3.55 29.55 -14.77
C LYS A 369 4.57 30.36 -13.96
N PRO A 370 5.42 31.16 -14.62
CA PRO A 370 6.32 32.05 -13.90
C PRO A 370 5.55 32.98 -12.98
N LEU A 371 6.02 33.14 -11.74
CA LEU A 371 5.46 34.12 -10.81
C LEU A 371 5.70 35.54 -11.35
N ALA A 372 4.71 36.41 -11.20
CA ALA A 372 4.88 37.81 -11.56
C ALA A 372 5.88 38.49 -10.59
N PRO A 373 6.69 39.46 -11.05
CA PRO A 373 7.54 40.24 -10.15
C PRO A 373 6.72 40.85 -8.99
N GLY A 374 7.18 40.68 -7.76
CA GLY A 374 6.48 41.16 -6.56
C GLY A 374 5.28 40.31 -6.12
N SER A 375 5.16 39.07 -6.61
CA SER A 375 4.13 38.13 -6.11
C SER A 375 4.26 37.92 -4.60
N PRO A 376 3.14 37.85 -3.85
CA PRO A 376 3.18 37.63 -2.41
C PRO A 376 3.59 36.17 -2.14
N ILE A 377 4.88 35.96 -1.87
CA ILE A 377 5.42 34.70 -1.39
C ILE A 377 5.49 34.79 0.14
N GLU A 378 4.84 33.86 0.83
CA GLU A 378 4.97 33.73 2.29
C GLU A 378 5.99 32.66 2.64
N THR A 379 6.83 32.95 3.64
CA THR A 379 7.85 32.03 4.14
C THR A 379 7.57 31.72 5.60
N ALA A 380 7.56 30.44 5.98
CA ALA A 380 7.27 30.02 7.35
C ALA A 380 8.50 30.11 8.30
N SER A 381 9.36 31.12 8.14
CA SER A 381 10.65 31.25 8.85
C SER A 381 10.61 32.37 9.91
N ILE A 382 11.22 32.12 11.07
CA ILE A 382 11.56 33.16 12.07
C ILE A 382 12.90 32.83 12.75
N GLY A 383 13.85 33.79 12.78
CA GLY A 383 15.17 33.68 13.47
C GLY A 383 16.40 33.77 12.55
N GLU A 384 17.62 33.71 13.11
CA GLU A 384 18.89 33.74 12.36
C GLU A 384 19.17 32.46 11.52
N MET A 385 19.80 32.67 10.36
CA MET A 385 19.97 31.68 9.28
C MET A 385 21.27 30.85 9.44
N PRO A 386 21.24 29.51 9.39
CA PRO A 386 22.44 28.71 9.17
C PRO A 386 22.83 28.65 7.67
N PRO A 387 24.12 28.47 7.33
CA PRO A 387 24.60 28.48 5.94
C PRO A 387 24.21 27.20 5.16
N ALA A 388 23.80 27.37 3.90
CA ALA A 388 23.24 26.31 3.05
C ALA A 388 24.30 25.39 2.37
N PRO A 389 24.08 24.05 2.32
CA PRO A 389 24.80 23.14 1.42
C PRO A 389 23.97 22.68 0.21
N GLY A 390 24.63 22.47 -0.93
CA GLY A 390 24.02 22.12 -2.22
C GLY A 390 23.50 20.66 -2.33
N LEU A 391 22.40 20.51 -3.09
CA LEU A 391 21.71 19.25 -3.37
C LEU A 391 22.31 18.48 -4.57
N PRO A 392 22.36 17.13 -4.53
CA PRO A 392 22.59 16.30 -5.71
C PRO A 392 21.28 15.95 -6.45
N SER A 393 21.34 15.86 -7.77
CA SER A 393 20.19 15.57 -8.65
C SER A 393 20.16 14.09 -9.07
N ARG A 394 18.97 13.45 -9.02
CA ARG A 394 18.67 12.23 -9.78
C ARG A 394 17.40 12.43 -10.62
N SER A 395 17.42 11.95 -11.85
CA SER A 395 16.34 12.09 -12.84
C SER A 395 15.64 10.76 -13.09
N TYR A 396 14.30 10.78 -13.10
CA TYR A 396 13.44 9.71 -13.62
C TYR A 396 12.42 10.33 -14.58
N ALA A 397 12.14 9.64 -15.68
CA ALA A 397 11.21 10.08 -16.72
C ALA A 397 9.98 9.15 -16.77
N PHE A 398 8.79 9.74 -16.85
CA PHE A 398 7.53 9.03 -17.13
C PHE A 398 6.69 9.83 -18.13
N SER A 399 5.99 9.12 -19.03
CA SER A 399 5.15 9.66 -20.08
C SER A 399 3.66 9.43 -19.79
N PRO A 400 2.76 10.41 -20.01
CA PRO A 400 1.33 10.26 -19.73
C PRO A 400 0.46 9.99 -20.97
N ARG A 401 -0.72 9.37 -20.75
CA ARG A 401 -1.80 9.18 -21.75
C ARG A 401 -3.18 9.24 -21.02
N PRO A 402 -4.25 9.80 -21.62
CA PRO A 402 -5.40 10.31 -20.85
C PRO A 402 -6.44 9.24 -20.48
N ALA A 403 -7.24 9.58 -19.46
CA ALA A 403 -8.36 8.80 -18.92
C ALA A 403 -9.73 9.40 -19.31
N SER A 404 -10.76 8.55 -19.31
CA SER A 404 -12.18 8.91 -19.46
C SER A 404 -13.00 8.21 -18.38
N THR A 405 -14.02 8.92 -17.88
CA THR A 405 -14.93 8.55 -16.78
C THR A 405 -16.27 8.00 -17.27
N GLU A 406 -16.86 7.09 -16.50
CA GLU A 406 -18.28 7.14 -16.12
C GLU A 406 -18.49 6.25 -14.87
N ALA A 407 -19.24 6.78 -13.88
CA ALA A 407 -19.57 6.09 -12.64
C ALA A 407 -21.10 5.96 -12.55
N THR A 408 -21.60 4.78 -12.19
CA THR A 408 -22.98 4.57 -11.77
C THR A 408 -23.05 3.68 -10.51
N ALA A 409 -23.97 4.09 -9.62
CA ALA A 409 -24.55 3.53 -8.40
C ALA A 409 -23.89 2.34 -7.67
N ASP A 410 -23.70 2.58 -6.37
CA ASP A 410 -22.93 1.90 -5.34
C ASP A 410 -23.56 0.58 -4.85
N GLN A 411 -22.89 -0.54 -5.13
CA GLN A 411 -22.94 -1.73 -4.28
C GLN A 411 -21.64 -1.78 -3.47
N SER A 412 -21.75 -1.81 -2.14
CA SER A 412 -20.61 -1.70 -1.23
C SER A 412 -19.56 -2.78 -1.50
N VAL A 413 -18.31 -2.37 -1.72
CA VAL A 413 -17.20 -3.30 -1.93
C VAL A 413 -16.94 -4.11 -0.65
N PRO A 414 -16.91 -5.45 -0.71
CA PRO A 414 -16.66 -6.29 0.46
C PRO A 414 -15.23 -6.12 0.98
N VAL A 415 -15.01 -6.33 2.28
CA VAL A 415 -13.67 -6.43 2.91
C VAL A 415 -13.05 -7.81 2.64
N GLY A 416 -11.72 -7.86 2.59
CA GLY A 416 -10.88 -9.04 2.46
C GLY A 416 -10.38 -9.29 1.03
N PRO A 417 -9.44 -10.23 0.87
CA PRO A 417 -9.13 -10.79 -0.43
C PRO A 417 -10.37 -11.58 -0.89
N VAL A 418 -11.10 -11.05 -1.87
CA VAL A 418 -12.28 -11.69 -2.45
C VAL A 418 -12.32 -11.46 -3.96
N SER A 419 -12.92 -12.41 -4.70
CA SER A 419 -13.09 -12.33 -6.15
C SER A 419 -14.50 -11.94 -6.59
N SER A 420 -15.47 -11.87 -5.68
CA SER A 420 -16.85 -11.49 -5.96
C SER A 420 -17.60 -11.05 -4.69
N ILE A 421 -18.80 -10.52 -4.88
CA ILE A 421 -19.72 -10.21 -3.78
C ILE A 421 -20.44 -11.49 -3.34
N LYS A 422 -20.52 -11.72 -2.03
CA LYS A 422 -21.27 -12.87 -1.47
C LYS A 422 -22.75 -12.78 -1.88
N GLY A 423 -23.30 -13.89 -2.38
CA GLY A 423 -24.65 -13.95 -2.96
C GLY A 423 -24.74 -13.45 -4.40
N HIS A 424 -23.72 -12.76 -4.90
CA HIS A 424 -23.63 -12.17 -6.25
C HIS A 424 -22.32 -12.59 -6.96
N PRO A 425 -22.13 -13.90 -7.23
CA PRO A 425 -20.90 -14.41 -7.86
C PRO A 425 -20.72 -13.92 -9.31
N ASP A 426 -21.78 -13.37 -9.90
CA ASP A 426 -21.78 -12.68 -11.20
C ASP A 426 -21.11 -11.30 -11.17
N ILE A 427 -20.92 -10.71 -9.98
CA ILE A 427 -20.21 -9.44 -9.79
C ILE A 427 -18.80 -9.74 -9.29
N LYS A 428 -17.80 -9.53 -10.14
CA LYS A 428 -16.40 -9.87 -9.85
C LYS A 428 -15.70 -8.67 -9.23
N ILE A 429 -14.98 -8.89 -8.14
CA ILE A 429 -14.21 -7.88 -7.44
C ILE A 429 -12.73 -8.04 -7.80
N PHE A 430 -12.07 -6.94 -8.10
CA PHE A 430 -10.63 -6.87 -8.32
C PHE A 430 -10.08 -5.74 -7.45
N LYS A 431 -9.36 -6.10 -6.38
CA LYS A 431 -8.65 -5.18 -5.50
C LYS A 431 -7.17 -5.02 -5.87
N PRO A 432 -6.45 -4.07 -5.27
CA PRO A 432 -5.00 -4.00 -5.40
C PRO A 432 -4.31 -5.35 -5.07
N PRO A 433 -3.37 -5.85 -5.90
CA PRO A 433 -2.58 -7.06 -5.65
C PRO A 433 -1.93 -7.13 -4.28
N VAL A 434 -1.65 -5.98 -3.64
CA VAL A 434 -1.10 -5.92 -2.29
C VAL A 434 -2.07 -6.46 -1.22
N ILE A 435 -3.39 -6.41 -1.46
CA ILE A 435 -4.43 -6.93 -0.55
C ILE A 435 -4.42 -8.45 -0.49
N TYR A 436 -4.06 -9.14 -1.58
CA TYR A 436 -4.09 -10.59 -1.62
C TYR A 436 -2.84 -11.17 -0.95
N PRO A 437 -2.99 -11.95 0.14
CA PRO A 437 -1.86 -12.46 0.90
C PRO A 437 -1.14 -13.61 0.21
N ILE A 438 -1.79 -14.28 -0.74
CA ILE A 438 -1.26 -15.45 -1.43
C ILE A 438 -0.86 -15.07 -2.86
N LYS A 439 0.45 -15.09 -3.13
CA LYS A 439 1.04 -14.63 -4.39
C LYS A 439 1.93 -15.68 -5.02
N GLY A 440 2.07 -15.62 -6.33
CA GLY A 440 2.91 -16.55 -7.06
C GLY A 440 3.32 -16.05 -8.44
N TYR A 441 3.91 -16.97 -9.20
CA TYR A 441 4.39 -16.76 -10.56
C TYR A 441 3.98 -17.95 -11.42
N ASP A 442 3.89 -17.77 -12.75
CA ASP A 442 3.88 -18.88 -13.69
C ASP A 442 5.13 -18.83 -14.58
N LEU A 443 5.71 -20.00 -14.85
CA LEU A 443 6.99 -20.12 -15.52
C LEU A 443 6.91 -21.09 -16.70
N SER A 444 7.54 -20.69 -17.81
CA SER A 444 7.59 -21.43 -19.06
C SER A 444 8.90 -21.18 -19.80
N SER A 445 9.19 -21.93 -20.87
CA SER A 445 10.44 -21.72 -21.64
C SER A 445 10.64 -20.27 -22.12
N ALA A 446 9.59 -19.44 -22.12
CA ALA A 446 9.67 -18.00 -22.42
C ALA A 446 10.48 -17.20 -21.38
N ASP A 447 10.57 -17.64 -20.13
CA ASP A 447 11.34 -16.97 -19.07
C ASP A 447 12.85 -17.18 -19.18
N GLY A 448 13.29 -17.99 -20.15
CA GLY A 448 14.70 -18.32 -20.32
C GLY A 448 15.27 -19.13 -19.15
N ARG A 449 16.57 -18.97 -18.91
CA ARG A 449 17.31 -19.66 -17.85
C ARG A 449 17.14 -18.93 -16.52
N ILE A 450 16.80 -19.68 -15.48
CA ILE A 450 16.64 -19.16 -14.12
C ILE A 450 17.94 -19.34 -13.32
N ASP A 451 18.38 -18.30 -12.63
CA ASP A 451 19.36 -18.40 -11.55
C ASP A 451 18.64 -18.69 -10.23
N TRP A 452 18.52 -19.97 -9.92
CA TRP A 452 17.85 -20.46 -8.71
C TRP A 452 18.53 -20.00 -7.42
N ASN A 453 19.84 -19.73 -7.43
CA ASN A 453 20.54 -19.23 -6.25
C ASN A 453 20.18 -17.77 -5.97
N ALA A 454 20.07 -16.94 -7.01
CA ALA A 454 19.58 -15.58 -6.88
C ALA A 454 18.11 -15.56 -6.44
N PHE A 455 17.28 -16.42 -7.04
CA PHE A 455 15.86 -16.51 -6.70
C PHE A 455 15.62 -16.96 -5.24
N ALA A 456 16.39 -17.93 -4.74
CA ALA A 456 16.28 -18.43 -3.36
C ALA A 456 16.57 -17.37 -2.28
N ARG A 457 17.24 -16.26 -2.65
CA ARG A 457 17.51 -15.12 -1.75
C ARG A 457 16.46 -14.00 -1.83
N SER A 458 15.49 -14.13 -2.73
CA SER A 458 14.39 -13.18 -2.89
C SER A 458 13.22 -13.51 -1.95
N PRO A 459 12.27 -12.57 -1.73
CA PRO A 459 11.04 -12.88 -1.01
C PRO A 459 10.32 -14.09 -1.63
N ARG A 460 10.07 -15.11 -0.81
CA ARG A 460 9.52 -16.38 -1.27
C ARG A 460 8.04 -16.26 -1.65
N PRO A 461 7.62 -16.65 -2.88
CA PRO A 461 6.21 -16.71 -3.22
C PRO A 461 5.52 -17.90 -2.53
N ASN A 462 4.19 -17.85 -2.43
CA ASN A 462 3.40 -18.96 -1.91
C ASN A 462 3.37 -20.12 -2.91
N PHE A 463 3.24 -19.81 -4.20
CA PHE A 463 3.17 -20.83 -5.26
C PHE A 463 3.90 -20.46 -6.54
N ILE A 464 4.22 -21.49 -7.32
CA ILE A 464 4.69 -21.36 -8.71
C ILE A 464 3.98 -22.39 -9.59
N TYR A 465 3.45 -21.95 -10.73
CA TYR A 465 2.99 -22.82 -11.81
C TYR A 465 4.08 -23.02 -12.86
N ALA A 466 4.29 -24.24 -13.35
CA ALA A 466 5.24 -24.55 -14.42
C ALA A 466 4.52 -25.14 -15.63
N ARG A 467 4.80 -24.62 -16.83
CA ARG A 467 4.22 -25.17 -18.07
C ARG A 467 4.77 -26.57 -18.33
N ALA A 468 3.90 -27.56 -18.42
CA ALA A 468 4.25 -28.93 -18.80
C ALA A 468 4.13 -29.13 -20.32
N LEU A 469 3.05 -28.63 -20.94
CA LEU A 469 2.76 -28.80 -22.37
C LEU A 469 2.38 -27.48 -23.02
N GLY A 470 2.97 -27.19 -24.18
CA GLY A 470 2.57 -26.12 -25.10
C GLY A 470 2.10 -26.68 -26.45
N TRP A 471 1.80 -25.80 -27.41
CA TRP A 471 1.44 -26.24 -28.77
C TRP A 471 2.58 -26.94 -29.54
N ALA A 472 3.84 -26.65 -29.18
CA ALA A 472 5.02 -27.31 -29.75
C ALA A 472 5.31 -28.68 -29.09
N GLY A 473 4.54 -29.09 -28.08
CA GLY A 473 4.75 -30.31 -27.30
C GLY A 473 5.25 -30.03 -25.88
N PRO A 474 5.99 -30.98 -25.26
CA PRO A 474 6.57 -30.82 -23.92
C PRO A 474 7.42 -29.56 -23.80
N ASP A 475 7.24 -28.81 -22.72
CA ASP A 475 8.11 -27.67 -22.42
C ASP A 475 9.48 -28.20 -21.94
N PRO A 476 10.59 -27.87 -22.64
CA PRO A 476 11.91 -28.45 -22.34
C PRO A 476 12.46 -28.04 -20.97
N THR A 477 11.89 -27.01 -20.37
CA THR A 477 12.31 -26.45 -19.08
C THR A 477 11.41 -26.89 -17.92
N PHE A 478 10.38 -27.70 -18.18
CA PHE A 478 9.44 -28.16 -17.14
C PHE A 478 10.13 -28.94 -16.01
N ALA A 479 10.94 -29.95 -16.34
CA ALA A 479 11.57 -30.81 -15.34
C ALA A 479 12.52 -30.04 -14.39
N ASP A 480 13.28 -29.09 -14.93
CA ASP A 480 14.15 -28.21 -14.15
C ASP A 480 13.34 -27.37 -13.16
N ARG A 481 12.30 -26.68 -13.64
CA ARG A 481 11.45 -25.84 -12.79
C ARG A 481 10.67 -26.65 -11.77
N TRP A 482 10.09 -27.76 -12.19
CA TRP A 482 9.29 -28.63 -11.34
C TRP A 482 10.07 -29.16 -10.13
N SER A 483 11.34 -29.53 -10.34
CA SER A 483 12.21 -30.04 -9.28
C SER A 483 12.73 -28.93 -8.36
N HIS A 484 13.17 -27.79 -8.91
CA HIS A 484 13.69 -26.68 -8.11
C HIS A 484 12.61 -26.01 -7.25
N VAL A 485 11.40 -25.82 -7.77
CA VAL A 485 10.28 -25.26 -6.99
C VAL A 485 9.97 -26.16 -5.78
N LYS A 486 9.95 -27.49 -5.98
CA LYS A 486 9.79 -28.46 -4.88
C LYS A 486 10.94 -28.39 -3.88
N GLY A 487 12.18 -28.29 -4.36
CA GLY A 487 13.38 -28.19 -3.53
C GLY A 487 13.40 -26.93 -2.65
N LEU A 488 12.77 -25.84 -3.11
CA LEU A 488 12.56 -24.62 -2.33
C LEU A 488 11.36 -24.71 -1.38
N GLY A 489 10.58 -25.80 -1.41
CA GLY A 489 9.38 -26.02 -0.63
C GLY A 489 8.19 -25.14 -1.03
N ILE A 490 8.22 -24.55 -2.24
CA ILE A 490 7.15 -23.70 -2.75
C ILE A 490 6.02 -24.60 -3.29
N ASP A 491 4.76 -24.25 -3.04
CA ASP A 491 3.63 -25.01 -3.60
C ASP A 491 3.69 -24.95 -5.12
N ARG A 492 3.63 -26.10 -5.79
CA ARG A 492 3.84 -26.19 -7.24
C ARG A 492 2.64 -26.72 -7.99
N GLY A 493 2.27 -26.05 -9.08
CA GLY A 493 1.22 -26.47 -10.01
C GLY A 493 1.77 -26.68 -11.41
N ALA A 494 1.19 -27.62 -12.16
CA ALA A 494 1.50 -27.77 -13.58
C ALA A 494 0.39 -27.12 -14.41
N TYR A 495 0.73 -26.54 -15.56
CA TYR A 495 -0.27 -26.14 -16.54
C TYR A 495 0.04 -26.67 -17.94
N ILE A 496 -1.01 -26.91 -18.71
CA ILE A 496 -0.93 -27.37 -20.10
C ILE A 496 -1.71 -26.40 -21.00
N LYS A 497 -1.25 -26.20 -22.23
CA LYS A 497 -1.99 -25.44 -23.23
C LYS A 497 -2.88 -26.36 -24.06
N PHE A 498 -4.18 -26.05 -24.12
CA PHE A 498 -5.14 -26.84 -24.91
C PHE A 498 -4.73 -26.87 -26.38
N ASN A 499 -4.67 -28.06 -26.97
CA ASN A 499 -4.27 -28.28 -28.36
C ASN A 499 -5.47 -28.71 -29.21
N PHE A 500 -5.90 -27.86 -30.15
CA PHE A 500 -7.05 -28.11 -31.01
C PHE A 500 -6.83 -29.24 -32.02
N CYS A 501 -5.57 -29.55 -32.33
CA CYS A 501 -5.21 -30.57 -33.31
C CYS A 501 -5.04 -31.97 -32.72
N LEU A 502 -5.01 -32.11 -31.40
CA LEU A 502 -4.86 -33.40 -30.73
C LEU A 502 -6.22 -33.90 -30.22
N SER A 503 -6.37 -35.23 -30.11
CA SER A 503 -7.51 -35.79 -29.40
C SER A 503 -7.41 -35.48 -27.89
N VAL A 504 -8.53 -35.60 -27.17
CA VAL A 504 -8.52 -35.45 -25.70
C VAL A 504 -7.64 -36.53 -25.07
N GLN A 505 -7.71 -37.77 -25.57
CA GLN A 505 -6.91 -38.89 -25.07
C GLN A 505 -5.42 -38.66 -25.28
N ASP A 506 -4.98 -38.20 -26.46
CA ASP A 506 -3.56 -37.91 -26.71
C ASP A 506 -3.01 -36.85 -25.75
N GLN A 507 -3.81 -35.83 -25.42
CA GLN A 507 -3.45 -34.79 -24.46
C GLN A 507 -3.35 -35.33 -23.03
N LEU A 508 -4.29 -36.20 -22.62
CA LEU A 508 -4.24 -36.88 -21.32
C LEU A 508 -3.03 -37.80 -21.20
N ASP A 509 -2.72 -38.55 -22.26
CA ASP A 509 -1.56 -39.46 -22.30
C ASP A 509 -0.24 -38.67 -22.24
N GLN A 510 -0.16 -37.52 -22.92
CA GLN A 510 0.99 -36.62 -22.83
C GLN A 510 1.14 -36.02 -21.43
N PHE A 511 0.04 -35.56 -20.83
CA PHE A 511 0.04 -35.01 -19.48
C PHE A 511 0.52 -36.06 -18.46
N GLN A 512 -0.04 -37.27 -18.50
CA GLN A 512 0.31 -38.35 -17.57
C GLN A 512 1.79 -38.77 -17.67
N ARG A 513 2.42 -38.64 -18.84
CA ARG A 513 3.86 -38.93 -19.02
C ARG A 513 4.78 -37.88 -18.41
N LEU A 514 4.32 -36.63 -18.27
CA LEU A 514 5.16 -35.51 -17.83
C LEU A 514 4.90 -35.13 -16.38
N VAL A 515 3.63 -35.18 -15.96
CA VAL A 515 3.19 -34.76 -14.63
C VAL A 515 2.82 -36.01 -13.84
N GLU A 516 3.74 -36.43 -12.97
CA GLU A 516 3.49 -37.53 -12.05
C GLU A 516 2.35 -37.19 -11.08
N ALA A 517 1.59 -38.20 -10.67
CA ALA A 517 0.57 -38.04 -9.65
C ALA A 517 1.22 -37.67 -8.31
N ASP A 518 1.09 -36.39 -7.94
CA ASP A 518 1.62 -35.84 -6.70
C ASP A 518 0.44 -35.25 -5.90
N PRO A 519 0.04 -35.84 -4.76
CA PRO A 519 -1.10 -35.36 -3.99
C PRO A 519 -0.89 -33.95 -3.44
N ASP A 520 0.35 -33.48 -3.35
CA ASP A 520 0.68 -32.15 -2.85
C ASP A 520 0.72 -31.09 -3.98
N MET A 521 0.65 -31.49 -5.26
CA MET A 521 0.66 -30.51 -6.36
C MET A 521 -0.64 -29.71 -6.41
N LEU A 522 -0.56 -28.43 -6.77
CA LEU A 522 -1.74 -27.59 -6.95
C LEU A 522 -2.64 -28.11 -8.09
N PRO A 523 -3.94 -27.76 -8.10
CA PRO A 523 -4.83 -28.05 -9.22
C PRO A 523 -4.22 -27.72 -10.58
N VAL A 524 -4.37 -28.61 -11.56
CA VAL A 524 -3.74 -28.44 -12.88
C VAL A 524 -4.39 -27.30 -13.65
N GLY A 525 -3.55 -26.43 -14.23
CA GLY A 525 -3.99 -25.36 -15.12
C GLY A 525 -4.21 -25.84 -16.56
N ILE A 526 -5.27 -25.37 -17.20
CA ILE A 526 -5.53 -25.57 -18.63
C ILE A 526 -5.60 -24.20 -19.30
N GLU A 527 -4.53 -23.83 -20.01
CA GLU A 527 -4.44 -22.58 -20.75
C GLU A 527 -5.27 -22.66 -22.04
N LEU A 528 -6.26 -21.78 -22.13
CA LEU A 528 -7.18 -21.61 -23.25
C LEU A 528 -6.75 -20.37 -24.04
N VAL A 529 -6.36 -20.60 -25.29
CA VAL A 529 -5.96 -19.53 -26.21
C VAL A 529 -6.71 -19.69 -27.51
N THR A 530 -7.51 -18.68 -27.89
CA THR A 530 -8.09 -18.62 -29.23
C THR A 530 -6.94 -18.46 -30.22
N PRO A 531 -6.74 -19.40 -31.16
CA PRO A 531 -5.57 -19.42 -32.01
C PRO A 531 -5.62 -18.32 -33.07
N SER A 532 -4.48 -17.73 -33.39
CA SER A 532 -4.31 -16.72 -34.44
C SER A 532 -3.00 -16.94 -35.21
N VAL A 533 -2.92 -16.40 -36.43
CA VAL A 533 -1.80 -16.67 -37.36
C VAL A 533 -0.46 -16.08 -36.92
N ASP A 534 -0.48 -15.06 -36.08
CA ASP A 534 0.68 -14.35 -35.53
C ASP A 534 1.34 -15.10 -34.36
N GLN A 535 0.67 -16.11 -33.80
CA GLN A 535 1.22 -16.92 -32.72
C GLN A 535 2.10 -18.04 -33.26
N SER A 536 3.16 -18.38 -32.52
CA SER A 536 3.96 -19.58 -32.82
C SER A 536 3.09 -20.83 -32.77
N GLN A 537 3.13 -21.65 -33.82
CA GLN A 537 2.22 -22.79 -34.09
C GLN A 537 0.73 -22.41 -34.27
N GLY A 538 0.38 -21.12 -34.23
CA GLY A 538 -1.00 -20.63 -34.21
C GLY A 538 -1.76 -20.89 -35.51
N ALA A 539 -1.10 -20.77 -36.67
CA ALA A 539 -1.73 -21.07 -37.97
C ALA A 539 -2.26 -22.51 -38.06
N ARG A 540 -1.49 -23.48 -37.54
CA ARG A 540 -1.91 -24.89 -37.49
C ARG A 540 -3.09 -25.09 -36.54
N GLN A 541 -3.01 -24.49 -35.35
CA GLN A 541 -4.08 -24.56 -34.35
C GLN A 541 -5.38 -23.91 -34.85
N LEU A 542 -5.27 -22.79 -35.57
CA LEU A 542 -6.40 -22.09 -36.17
C LEU A 542 -7.11 -22.95 -37.21
N ALA A 543 -6.37 -23.65 -38.08
CA ALA A 543 -6.96 -24.58 -39.04
C ALA A 543 -7.75 -25.71 -38.35
N CYS A 544 -7.19 -26.30 -37.30
CA CYS A 544 -7.88 -27.33 -36.51
C CYS A 544 -9.12 -26.78 -35.79
N TYR A 545 -9.03 -25.58 -35.20
CA TYR A 545 -10.16 -24.92 -34.54
C TYR A 545 -11.29 -24.61 -35.53
N GLN A 546 -10.98 -24.14 -36.73
CA GLN A 546 -11.96 -23.86 -37.79
C GLN A 546 -12.68 -25.13 -38.26
N GLN A 547 -11.97 -26.26 -38.34
CA GLN A 547 -12.57 -27.55 -38.67
C GLN A 547 -13.43 -28.10 -37.52
N LEU A 548 -12.99 -27.92 -36.28
CA LEU A 548 -13.66 -28.42 -35.08
C LEU A 548 -14.95 -27.64 -34.79
N GLY A 549 -14.91 -26.32 -34.94
CA GLY A 549 -15.97 -25.40 -34.53
C GLY A 549 -16.00 -25.14 -33.02
N ALA A 550 -16.55 -24.00 -32.63
CA ALA A 550 -16.54 -23.52 -31.24
C ALA A 550 -17.28 -24.45 -30.26
N ALA A 551 -18.42 -25.01 -30.65
CA ALA A 551 -19.22 -25.89 -29.79
C ALA A 551 -18.45 -27.18 -29.44
N GLN A 552 -17.84 -27.82 -30.43
CA GLN A 552 -17.06 -29.03 -30.21
C GLN A 552 -15.73 -28.74 -29.50
N ALA A 553 -15.14 -27.55 -29.71
CA ALA A 553 -13.98 -27.11 -28.93
C ALA A 553 -14.30 -27.02 -27.44
N ARG A 554 -15.41 -26.36 -27.06
CA ARG A 554 -15.89 -26.30 -25.66
C ARG A 554 -16.11 -27.69 -25.09
N GLU A 555 -16.75 -28.57 -25.85
CA GLU A 555 -16.97 -29.96 -25.43
C GLU A 555 -15.66 -30.70 -25.15
N ARG A 556 -14.66 -30.60 -26.04
CA ARG A 556 -13.34 -31.23 -25.83
C ARG A 556 -12.58 -30.62 -24.66
N ILE A 557 -12.72 -29.33 -24.39
CA ILE A 557 -12.13 -28.68 -23.22
C ILE A 557 -12.72 -29.25 -21.93
N LEU A 558 -14.05 -29.41 -21.85
CA LEU A 558 -14.72 -30.01 -20.70
C LEU A 558 -14.32 -31.48 -20.50
N GLN A 559 -14.19 -32.25 -21.59
CA GLN A 559 -13.72 -33.63 -21.55
C GLN A 559 -12.27 -33.73 -21.05
N LEU A 560 -11.38 -32.85 -21.51
CA LEU A 560 -10.00 -32.80 -21.03
C LEU A 560 -9.94 -32.43 -19.55
N ALA A 561 -10.69 -31.40 -19.13
CA ALA A 561 -10.76 -31.00 -17.73
C ALA A 561 -11.29 -32.13 -16.83
N GLN A 562 -12.31 -32.85 -17.27
CA GLN A 562 -12.82 -34.01 -16.55
C GLN A 562 -11.77 -35.14 -16.47
N GLY A 563 -11.06 -35.44 -17.57
CA GLY A 563 -10.00 -36.43 -17.59
C GLY A 563 -8.85 -36.08 -16.63
N ILE A 564 -8.42 -34.81 -16.63
CA ILE A 564 -7.39 -34.31 -15.69
C ILE A 564 -7.89 -34.38 -14.25
N LYS A 565 -9.16 -34.07 -13.99
CA LYS A 565 -9.77 -34.22 -12.65
C LYS A 565 -9.71 -35.67 -12.17
N LEU A 566 -10.00 -36.63 -13.04
CA LEU A 566 -9.94 -38.06 -12.69
C LEU A 566 -8.51 -38.53 -12.42
N GLN A 567 -7.52 -38.06 -13.19
CA GLN A 567 -6.12 -38.46 -13.02
C GLN A 567 -5.45 -37.79 -11.81
N SER A 568 -5.66 -36.49 -11.62
CA SER A 568 -5.04 -35.69 -10.54
C SER A 568 -5.83 -35.71 -9.23
N ARG A 569 -7.10 -36.13 -9.28
CA ARG A 569 -8.09 -36.03 -8.18
C ARG A 569 -8.39 -34.60 -7.71
N LYS A 570 -7.97 -33.59 -8.46
CA LYS A 570 -8.19 -32.17 -8.16
C LYS A 570 -8.96 -31.52 -9.30
N THR A 571 -9.94 -30.69 -8.96
CA THR A 571 -10.72 -29.88 -9.92
C THR A 571 -9.78 -28.93 -10.66
N PRO A 572 -9.63 -29.00 -11.99
CA PRO A 572 -8.72 -28.13 -12.73
C PRO A 572 -9.10 -26.64 -12.69
N ILE A 573 -8.14 -25.80 -13.07
CA ILE A 573 -8.31 -24.36 -13.24
C ILE A 573 -8.13 -23.97 -14.72
N LEU A 574 -9.10 -23.25 -15.28
CA LEU A 574 -9.08 -22.80 -16.67
C LEU A 574 -8.42 -21.43 -16.76
N LEU A 575 -7.28 -21.35 -17.45
CA LEU A 575 -6.49 -20.14 -17.63
C LEU A 575 -6.82 -19.46 -18.95
N GLY A 576 -7.12 -18.16 -18.93
CA GLY A 576 -7.27 -17.38 -20.15
C GLY A 576 -7.60 -15.92 -19.88
N ASN A 577 -7.47 -15.07 -20.90
CA ASN A 577 -8.01 -13.71 -20.84
C ASN A 577 -9.53 -13.72 -21.08
N SER A 578 -10.21 -12.60 -20.82
CA SER A 578 -11.68 -12.53 -20.98
C SER A 578 -12.18 -12.90 -22.37
N TYR A 579 -11.42 -12.59 -23.43
CA TYR A 579 -11.80 -13.00 -24.79
C TYR A 579 -11.75 -14.53 -24.94
N ASN A 580 -10.62 -15.14 -24.61
CA ASN A 580 -10.43 -16.59 -24.71
C ASN A 580 -11.47 -17.34 -23.87
N LEU A 581 -11.68 -16.92 -22.62
CA LEU A 581 -12.69 -17.53 -21.74
C LEU A 581 -14.09 -17.35 -22.32
N SER A 582 -14.45 -16.17 -22.83
CA SER A 582 -15.79 -15.96 -23.43
C SER A 582 -16.06 -16.80 -24.68
N VAL A 583 -15.00 -17.12 -25.44
CA VAL A 583 -15.12 -17.91 -26.68
C VAL A 583 -15.08 -19.41 -26.37
N LEU A 584 -14.19 -19.85 -25.47
CA LEU A 584 -13.83 -21.25 -25.28
C LEU A 584 -14.47 -21.90 -24.05
N THR A 585 -15.30 -21.16 -23.30
CA THR A 585 -16.08 -21.68 -22.17
C THR A 585 -17.57 -21.37 -22.32
N ASP A 586 -18.38 -22.03 -21.49
CA ASP A 586 -19.82 -21.77 -21.31
C ASP A 586 -20.24 -22.14 -19.87
N GLU A 587 -21.53 -22.06 -19.55
CA GLU A 587 -22.08 -22.29 -18.19
C GLU A 587 -21.67 -23.65 -17.58
N ARG A 588 -21.42 -24.67 -18.41
CA ARG A 588 -20.95 -25.98 -17.93
C ARG A 588 -19.55 -25.92 -17.31
N SER A 589 -18.79 -24.88 -17.65
CA SER A 589 -17.45 -24.63 -17.12
C SER A 589 -17.46 -24.06 -15.70
N GLU A 590 -18.63 -23.68 -15.14
CA GLU A 590 -18.75 -23.17 -13.76
C GLU A 590 -18.33 -24.20 -12.69
N THR A 591 -18.26 -25.49 -13.04
CA THR A 591 -17.71 -26.54 -12.18
C THR A 591 -16.18 -26.45 -12.00
N TYR A 592 -15.49 -25.73 -12.89
CA TYR A 592 -14.04 -25.55 -12.87
C TYR A 592 -13.66 -24.13 -12.43
N MET A 593 -12.50 -24.00 -11.80
CA MET A 593 -11.97 -22.71 -11.35
C MET A 593 -11.49 -21.87 -12.53
N ILE A 594 -11.42 -20.55 -12.34
CA ILE A 594 -10.91 -19.62 -13.36
C ILE A 594 -9.59 -19.01 -12.91
N TRP A 595 -8.59 -19.06 -13.77
CA TRP A 595 -7.37 -18.27 -13.69
C TRP A 595 -7.44 -17.18 -14.76
N LEU A 596 -7.79 -15.97 -14.34
CA LEU A 596 -8.00 -14.86 -15.27
C LEU A 596 -6.67 -14.17 -15.59
N ASN A 597 -6.37 -14.07 -16.88
CA ASN A 597 -5.29 -13.23 -17.39
C ASN A 597 -5.80 -11.82 -17.71
N ALA A 598 -5.39 -10.84 -16.91
CA ALA A 598 -5.70 -9.43 -17.13
C ALA A 598 -4.64 -8.51 -16.49
N TYR A 599 -3.70 -8.01 -17.31
CA TYR A 599 -2.68 -7.04 -16.90
C TYR A 599 -2.61 -5.82 -17.84
N GLY A 600 -2.09 -4.69 -17.34
CA GLY A 600 -1.90 -3.43 -18.08
C GLY A 600 -2.15 -2.18 -17.21
N PRO A 601 -2.08 -0.96 -17.78
CA PRO A 601 -2.60 0.23 -17.10
C PRO A 601 -4.11 0.08 -16.86
N HIS A 602 -4.65 0.75 -15.85
CA HIS A 602 -6.05 0.63 -15.42
C HIS A 602 -7.07 0.56 -16.59
N ASN A 603 -7.05 1.53 -17.50
CA ASN A 603 -7.98 1.59 -18.63
C ASN A 603 -7.90 0.37 -19.57
N ALA A 604 -6.72 -0.25 -19.66
CA ALA A 604 -6.51 -1.49 -20.39
C ALA A 604 -6.94 -2.71 -19.57
N ILE A 605 -6.87 -2.67 -18.24
CA ILE A 605 -7.38 -3.75 -17.37
C ILE A 605 -8.90 -3.77 -17.41
N SER A 606 -9.60 -2.66 -17.17
CA SER A 606 -11.07 -2.62 -17.10
C SER A 606 -11.75 -3.16 -18.37
N SER A 607 -11.22 -2.82 -19.54
CA SER A 607 -11.69 -3.37 -20.83
C SER A 607 -11.43 -4.88 -21.00
N LYS A 608 -10.43 -5.43 -20.28
CA LYS A 608 -10.06 -6.86 -20.26
C LYS A 608 -10.72 -7.66 -19.14
N LEU A 609 -11.41 -7.05 -18.17
CA LEU A 609 -12.02 -7.76 -17.02
C LEU A 609 -13.41 -8.35 -17.28
N LYS A 610 -13.87 -8.39 -18.54
CA LYS A 610 -15.21 -8.82 -18.97
C LYS A 610 -15.48 -10.34 -18.82
N LEU A 611 -15.33 -10.88 -17.62
CA LEU A 611 -15.62 -12.28 -17.29
C LEU A 611 -17.13 -12.48 -17.09
N ARG A 612 -17.76 -13.16 -18.05
CA ARG A 612 -19.23 -13.40 -18.07
C ARG A 612 -19.64 -14.58 -17.19
N GLY A 613 -20.94 -14.67 -16.89
CA GLY A 613 -21.54 -15.78 -16.14
C GLY A 613 -21.37 -15.65 -14.62
N ARG A 614 -21.63 -16.73 -13.88
CA ARG A 614 -21.56 -16.74 -12.41
C ARG A 614 -20.25 -17.30 -11.86
N ASN A 615 -19.25 -17.55 -12.71
CA ASN A 615 -17.96 -18.06 -12.25
C ASN A 615 -17.05 -16.90 -11.82
N PRO A 616 -16.76 -16.71 -10.52
CA PRO A 616 -15.75 -15.76 -10.11
C PRO A 616 -14.35 -16.28 -10.45
N TRP A 617 -13.37 -15.37 -10.53
CA TRP A 617 -11.98 -15.77 -10.70
C TRP A 617 -11.44 -16.39 -9.39
N THR A 618 -10.57 -17.39 -9.51
CA THR A 618 -9.86 -18.04 -8.39
C THR A 618 -8.41 -17.56 -8.31
N MET A 619 -7.77 -17.40 -9.47
CA MET A 619 -6.45 -16.80 -9.61
C MET A 619 -6.51 -15.64 -10.61
N TRP A 620 -5.68 -14.63 -10.39
CA TRP A 620 -5.55 -13.48 -11.27
C TRP A 620 -4.08 -13.19 -11.61
N GLN A 621 -3.77 -13.30 -12.90
CA GLN A 621 -2.49 -12.87 -13.47
C GLN A 621 -2.56 -11.36 -13.71
N TYR A 622 -2.01 -10.59 -12.77
CA TYR A 622 -2.16 -9.14 -12.67
C TYR A 622 -1.01 -8.35 -13.30
N SER A 623 0.12 -9.00 -13.58
CA SER A 623 1.29 -8.37 -14.20
C SER A 623 1.99 -9.34 -15.13
N GLY A 624 2.61 -8.82 -16.19
CA GLY A 624 3.54 -9.54 -17.06
C GLY A 624 4.95 -8.94 -17.06
N THR A 625 5.23 -8.02 -16.13
CA THR A 625 6.45 -7.21 -16.13
C THR A 625 7.03 -7.04 -14.72
N LEU A 626 6.87 -8.05 -13.85
CA LEU A 626 7.48 -8.01 -12.53
C LEU A 626 8.99 -8.30 -12.65
N PRO A 627 9.85 -7.43 -12.08
CA PRO A 627 11.25 -7.76 -11.90
C PRO A 627 11.39 -8.75 -10.74
N VAL A 628 11.80 -9.97 -11.05
CA VAL A 628 12.04 -11.03 -10.05
C VAL A 628 13.52 -11.43 -10.08
N PRO A 629 14.26 -11.25 -8.96
CA PRO A 629 15.66 -11.66 -8.87
C PRO A 629 15.85 -13.12 -9.28
N GLY A 630 16.77 -13.36 -10.22
CA GLY A 630 17.08 -14.69 -10.75
C GLY A 630 16.21 -15.16 -11.91
N ILE A 631 15.08 -14.52 -12.21
CA ILE A 631 14.22 -14.87 -13.36
C ILE A 631 14.39 -13.82 -14.46
N GLY A 632 13.98 -12.58 -14.21
CA GLY A 632 14.07 -11.51 -15.21
C GLY A 632 13.16 -10.32 -14.91
N ALA A 633 13.13 -9.36 -15.84
CA ALA A 633 12.32 -8.14 -15.74
C ALA A 633 10.85 -8.32 -16.22
N GLN A 634 10.52 -9.50 -16.78
CA GLN A 634 9.23 -9.77 -17.43
C GLN A 634 8.53 -10.99 -16.85
N THR A 635 8.65 -11.21 -15.54
CA THR A 635 7.96 -12.31 -14.88
C THR A 635 6.49 -11.97 -14.67
N THR A 636 5.61 -12.96 -14.86
CA THR A 636 4.17 -12.82 -14.60
C THR A 636 3.91 -12.80 -13.10
N GLY A 637 2.99 -11.96 -12.65
CA GLY A 637 2.58 -11.87 -11.24
C GLY A 637 1.18 -12.44 -11.04
N GLU A 638 1.05 -13.32 -10.05
CA GLU A 638 -0.20 -14.00 -9.73
C GLU A 638 -0.67 -13.69 -8.32
N VAL A 639 -1.99 -13.57 -8.15
CA VAL A 639 -2.64 -13.58 -6.83
C VAL A 639 -3.75 -14.62 -6.77
N PHE A 640 -3.92 -15.25 -5.61
CA PHE A 640 -5.10 -16.05 -5.28
C PHE A 640 -6.11 -15.19 -4.54
N PHE A 641 -7.41 -15.36 -4.87
CA PHE A 641 -8.43 -14.43 -4.44
C PHE A 641 -8.66 -14.39 -2.93
N GLY A 642 -8.31 -15.42 -2.16
CA GLY A 642 -8.84 -15.65 -0.81
C GLY A 642 -7.81 -15.71 0.32
N THR A 643 -8.32 -16.07 1.50
CA THR A 643 -7.57 -16.29 2.75
C THR A 643 -6.68 -17.54 2.69
N PRO A 644 -5.72 -17.71 3.63
CA PRO A 644 -4.96 -18.95 3.74
C PRO A 644 -5.84 -20.21 3.90
N LEU A 645 -6.98 -20.13 4.58
CA LEU A 645 -7.90 -21.27 4.73
C LEU A 645 -8.55 -21.65 3.39
N GLN A 646 -8.98 -20.66 2.61
CA GLN A 646 -9.47 -20.87 1.25
C GLN A 646 -8.37 -21.38 0.33
N TYR A 647 -7.13 -20.95 0.53
CA TYR A 647 -5.99 -21.46 -0.21
C TYR A 647 -5.72 -22.93 0.11
N GLU A 648 -5.84 -23.36 1.37
CA GLU A 648 -5.79 -24.79 1.71
C GLU A 648 -6.91 -25.59 1.05
N ALA A 649 -8.13 -25.03 0.95
CA ALA A 649 -9.22 -25.66 0.19
C ALA A 649 -8.89 -25.75 -1.32
N PHE A 650 -8.30 -24.70 -1.89
CA PHE A 650 -7.78 -24.71 -3.26
C PHE A 650 -6.72 -25.81 -3.46
N ARG A 651 -5.77 -25.94 -2.54
CA ARG A 651 -4.74 -26.99 -2.57
C ARG A 651 -5.36 -28.39 -2.54
N ARG A 652 -6.42 -28.61 -1.78
CA ARG A 652 -7.16 -29.89 -1.80
C ARG A 652 -7.88 -30.14 -3.12
N GLY A 653 -8.39 -29.08 -3.77
CA GLY A 653 -8.95 -29.14 -5.13
C GLY A 653 -10.28 -29.88 -5.23
N GLU A 654 -11.05 -29.98 -4.14
CA GLU A 654 -12.29 -30.76 -4.08
C GLU A 654 -13.41 -30.17 -4.97
N GLY A 655 -13.40 -28.85 -5.18
CA GLY A 655 -14.42 -28.12 -5.93
C GLY A 655 -13.94 -26.77 -6.46
N ASN A 656 -14.89 -25.97 -6.95
CA ASN A 656 -14.64 -24.59 -7.37
C ASN A 656 -14.70 -23.66 -6.15
N VAL A 657 -13.56 -23.52 -5.46
CA VAL A 657 -13.45 -22.74 -4.21
C VAL A 657 -13.84 -21.26 -4.39
N GLY A 658 -13.61 -20.67 -5.57
CA GLY A 658 -14.03 -19.30 -5.86
C GLY A 658 -15.55 -19.17 -5.83
N LEU A 659 -16.25 -20.08 -6.51
CA LEU A 659 -17.71 -20.09 -6.54
C LEU A 659 -18.31 -20.47 -5.19
N GLU A 660 -17.70 -21.38 -4.44
CA GLU A 660 -18.12 -21.74 -3.09
C GLU A 660 -18.01 -20.57 -2.11
N ALA A 661 -16.94 -19.78 -2.20
CA ALA A 661 -16.76 -18.58 -1.36
C ALA A 661 -17.78 -17.47 -1.66
N ALA A 662 -18.33 -17.46 -2.87
CA ALA A 662 -19.29 -16.46 -3.33
C ALA A 662 -20.76 -16.84 -3.06
N ARG A 663 -21.03 -18.10 -2.67
CA ARG A 663 -22.35 -18.56 -2.23
C ARG A 663 -22.57 -18.20 -0.77
#